data_AF-A0A6C0KVI1-F1
#
_entry.id   AF-A0A6C0KVI1-F1
#
_cell.length_a   1.000
_cell.length_b   1.000
_cell.length_c   1.000
_cell.angle_alpha   90.00
_cell.angle_beta   90.00
_cell.angle_gamma   90.00
#
_symmetry.space_group_name_H-M   'P 1'
#
loop_
_entity.id
_entity.type
_entity.pdbx_description
1 polymer ?
#
loop_
_entity_poly.entity_id
_entity_poly.type
_entity_poly.pdbx_seq_one_letter_code
_entity_poly.pdbx_strand_id
1 'polypeptide(L)'
;MASSACVLIYQLPTDNFILTIPLFGGVATSIDWGDGNFSYDNNRVHTYATAGTYTVQVMGSGIIMMDQAHDVQNSAVQYLIECSSFGEIGLTSLDYAFWRCSALTTVPALLPAGSNITTMAHTFDSATAMNSDLHQWDVSYVTNMSGMFTDATAFNNGDSGNNGNIVLNWGNKTQNVTDMSYMFNNASSFNQRINSFNVSSVTTMEGMFNGAILFNNGDPGNNQVHPIAWGTHTGNVTNMYSMFSNAYAFNQDISGWSTGSCTNMYAMFSSTTVFNQYLGSWDVSNVQDMGSMFSNARVFNNGDLGNNQGHPLAWTTSQVTNMNQIFQNAYVFNQDVSGWNVSAVQDMSGMFRRAYLFNQDLSAWVPSSSTSMYRMFRDATAFNNGDSGNNQNKPMTSWGSHLSNVQDMGQMFENATAFNQDVNNWDVSNVSYIEYMFYGATLFNQNLSTWNPTNASAVWGFLSGCATSITNYDALLNGWSQRTLQEGLYFSNMGLVYSSASSTARHLIETSYNWNIEGDIQTSVNPIPTNTNITFTITGNQNAMGDYLSAGHTYRLVDLSNNPVSGDIVLDGSVAYPTLIFTNVNFTTSGSHLLNLYDVTNSQNAGYDFPYNIIVSGGMACFKEGSKILTMEGYLPIEQLRKGDQVLTSRHGFKAINMIGKRVIDHVVSEERIKDQLYILSPSKYPELKEDLIITGCHSVLIDHFEEGEKEKTAIILGANYVTDGKYRLPACVDQRTSVYDKKGKYTIYHMALEHADYYMNYGVYANGLLVETTSKRYMKELSEMTLIE
;
A
#
# COMPACT_ATOMS: atom_id res chain seq x y z
N MET A 1 -31.58 34.93 -51.24
CA MET A 1 -30.61 33.84 -51.01
C MET A 1 -31.42 32.66 -50.51
N ALA A 2 -31.33 31.50 -51.16
CA ALA A 2 -32.02 30.31 -50.68
C ALA A 2 -31.29 29.85 -49.42
N SER A 3 -31.91 29.98 -48.24
CA SER A 3 -31.33 29.50 -46.99
C SER A 3 -31.19 27.98 -47.07
N SER A 4 -29.99 27.45 -46.82
CA SER A 4 -29.80 25.99 -46.75
C SER A 4 -30.43 25.43 -45.46
N ALA A 5 -31.19 24.34 -45.59
CA ALA A 5 -31.82 23.67 -44.45
C ALA A 5 -30.80 22.96 -43.55
N CYS A 6 -31.12 22.89 -42.24
CA CYS A 6 -30.54 21.89 -41.34
C CYS A 6 -31.15 20.53 -41.71
N VAL A 7 -30.35 19.48 -41.80
CA VAL A 7 -30.77 18.16 -42.26
C VAL A 7 -30.40 17.10 -41.22
N LEU A 8 -31.43 16.43 -40.70
CA LEU A 8 -31.35 15.43 -39.64
C LEU A 8 -31.92 14.11 -40.14
N ILE A 9 -31.25 12.99 -39.86
CA ILE A 9 -31.69 11.66 -40.30
C ILE A 9 -32.03 10.81 -39.09
N TYR A 10 -33.25 10.30 -39.05
CA TYR A 10 -33.79 9.50 -37.95
C TYR A 10 -34.05 8.06 -38.38
N GLN A 11 -33.72 7.10 -37.51
CA GLN A 11 -34.07 5.68 -37.65
C GLN A 11 -35.18 5.32 -36.65
N LEU A 12 -36.43 5.32 -37.12
CA LEU A 12 -37.59 5.10 -36.26
C LEU A 12 -37.84 3.59 -36.05
N PRO A 13 -38.10 3.14 -34.81
CA PRO A 13 -38.11 1.70 -34.48
C PRO A 13 -39.44 1.00 -34.77
N THR A 14 -40.56 1.74 -34.81
CA THR A 14 -41.92 1.20 -34.86
C THR A 14 -42.83 2.06 -35.73
N ASP A 15 -43.91 1.45 -36.21
CA ASP A 15 -45.01 2.17 -36.87
C ASP A 15 -45.71 3.13 -35.88
N ASN A 16 -46.38 4.15 -36.41
CA ASN A 16 -47.08 5.20 -35.65
C ASN A 16 -46.20 5.94 -34.63
N PHE A 17 -44.91 6.09 -34.92
CA PHE A 17 -43.96 6.74 -34.04
C PHE A 17 -44.15 8.27 -34.04
N ILE A 18 -44.20 8.88 -32.85
CA ILE A 18 -44.29 10.33 -32.68
C ILE A 18 -42.88 10.89 -32.50
N LEU A 19 -42.40 11.61 -33.51
CA LEU A 19 -41.12 12.31 -33.48
C LEU A 19 -41.32 13.76 -33.04
N THR A 20 -40.71 14.14 -31.93
CA THR A 20 -40.51 15.54 -31.56
C THR A 20 -39.07 15.92 -31.85
N ILE A 21 -38.84 16.82 -32.81
CA ILE A 21 -37.47 17.24 -33.13
C ILE A 21 -36.98 18.14 -31.98
N PRO A 22 -35.82 17.85 -31.40
CA PRO A 22 -35.29 18.53 -30.22
C PRO A 22 -34.54 19.82 -30.59
N LEU A 23 -35.15 20.63 -31.45
CA LEU A 23 -34.71 21.99 -31.72
C LEU A 23 -35.49 22.93 -30.80
N PHE A 24 -34.89 24.04 -30.36
CA PHE A 24 -35.52 25.10 -29.55
C PHE A 24 -35.24 26.51 -30.11
N GLY A 25 -35.83 27.55 -29.53
CA GLY A 25 -35.63 28.95 -29.96
C GLY A 25 -36.03 29.26 -31.41
N GLY A 26 -35.87 30.53 -31.81
CA GLY A 26 -36.03 30.98 -33.20
C GLY A 26 -37.39 30.69 -33.84
N VAL A 27 -37.43 30.81 -35.17
CA VAL A 27 -38.60 30.47 -35.99
C VAL A 27 -38.18 29.45 -37.05
N ALA A 28 -38.75 28.24 -36.98
CA ALA A 28 -38.71 27.30 -38.09
C ALA A 28 -39.78 27.71 -39.11
N THR A 29 -39.34 28.20 -40.26
CA THR A 29 -40.22 28.66 -41.35
C THR A 29 -40.90 27.50 -42.06
N SER A 30 -40.24 26.33 -42.11
CA SER A 30 -40.83 25.09 -42.60
C SER A 30 -40.00 23.88 -42.15
N ILE A 31 -40.69 22.78 -41.87
CA ILE A 31 -40.08 21.47 -41.59
C ILE A 31 -40.62 20.47 -42.62
N ASP A 32 -39.73 19.90 -43.43
CA ASP A 32 -40.00 18.73 -44.26
C ASP A 32 -39.70 17.48 -43.44
N TRP A 33 -40.70 16.61 -43.27
CA TRP A 33 -40.55 15.39 -42.46
C TRP A 33 -40.01 14.20 -43.28
N GLY A 34 -39.80 14.36 -44.59
CA GLY A 34 -39.22 13.32 -45.43
C GLY A 34 -40.16 12.16 -45.76
N ASP A 35 -41.43 12.25 -45.37
CA ASP A 35 -42.51 11.30 -45.70
C ASP A 35 -43.58 11.92 -46.63
N GLY A 36 -43.29 13.12 -47.17
CA GLY A 36 -44.20 13.91 -48.00
C GLY A 36 -45.05 14.92 -47.21
N ASN A 37 -44.97 14.94 -45.87
CA ASN A 37 -45.65 15.92 -45.04
C ASN A 37 -44.73 17.09 -44.66
N PHE A 38 -45.36 18.26 -44.49
CA PHE A 38 -44.69 19.50 -44.08
C PHE A 38 -45.38 20.11 -42.87
N SER A 39 -44.59 20.72 -41.99
CA SER A 39 -45.10 21.58 -40.92
C SER A 39 -44.66 23.03 -41.12
N TYR A 40 -45.58 23.94 -40.84
CA TYR A 40 -45.38 25.39 -40.83
C TYR A 40 -45.67 25.92 -39.41
N ASP A 41 -45.35 27.18 -39.12
CA ASP A 41 -45.63 27.83 -37.83
C ASP A 41 -44.92 27.21 -36.60
N ASN A 42 -43.68 26.75 -36.78
CA ASN A 42 -42.82 26.29 -35.69
C ASN A 42 -43.30 25.02 -34.95
N ASN A 43 -44.25 24.26 -35.51
CA ASN A 43 -44.66 22.96 -34.96
C ASN A 43 -43.56 21.90 -35.19
N ARG A 44 -42.99 21.37 -34.09
CA ARG A 44 -41.82 20.45 -34.10
C ARG A 44 -42.18 19.01 -33.76
N VAL A 45 -43.45 18.62 -33.91
CA VAL A 45 -43.98 17.28 -33.63
C VAL A 45 -44.64 16.70 -34.87
N HIS A 46 -44.33 15.44 -35.21
CA HIS A 46 -44.94 14.70 -36.32
C HIS A 46 -45.11 13.21 -35.99
N THR A 47 -46.12 12.57 -36.60
CA THR A 47 -46.39 11.14 -36.43
C THR A 47 -46.13 10.41 -37.74
N TYR A 48 -45.16 9.49 -37.74
CA TYR A 48 -44.85 8.66 -38.91
C TYR A 48 -45.70 7.40 -38.92
N ALA A 49 -46.36 7.11 -40.04
CA ALA A 49 -47.21 5.92 -40.17
C ALA A 49 -46.40 4.62 -40.09
N THR A 50 -45.21 4.58 -40.68
CA THR A 50 -44.35 3.38 -40.78
C THR A 50 -43.00 3.59 -40.11
N ALA A 51 -42.43 2.53 -39.52
CA ALA A 51 -41.02 2.49 -39.12
C ALA A 51 -40.10 2.69 -40.34
N GLY A 52 -38.90 3.22 -40.13
CA GLY A 52 -37.95 3.44 -41.23
C GLY A 52 -36.95 4.55 -40.99
N THR A 53 -36.15 4.81 -42.02
CA THR A 53 -35.19 5.93 -42.05
C THR A 53 -35.84 7.14 -42.71
N TYR A 54 -35.81 8.29 -42.05
CA TYR A 54 -36.42 9.52 -42.56
C TYR A 54 -35.41 10.67 -42.54
N THR A 55 -35.40 11.47 -43.61
CA THR A 55 -34.59 12.69 -43.72
C THR A 55 -35.47 13.90 -43.44
N VAL A 56 -35.23 14.53 -42.30
CA VAL A 56 -35.95 15.72 -41.84
C VAL A 56 -35.16 16.96 -42.20
N GLN A 57 -35.79 17.92 -42.90
CA GLN A 57 -35.16 19.18 -43.28
C GLN A 57 -35.84 20.35 -42.58
N VAL A 58 -35.06 21.14 -41.84
CA VAL A 58 -35.55 22.30 -41.09
C VAL A 58 -35.00 23.58 -41.70
N MET A 59 -35.88 24.45 -42.17
CA MET A 59 -35.53 25.82 -42.60
C MET A 59 -36.01 26.82 -41.55
N GLY A 60 -35.18 27.83 -41.27
CA GLY A 60 -35.50 28.85 -40.27
C GLY A 60 -34.27 29.66 -39.85
N SER A 61 -34.43 30.47 -38.82
CA SER A 61 -33.34 31.30 -38.27
C SER A 61 -33.45 31.44 -36.75
N GLY A 62 -32.29 31.59 -36.09
CA GLY A 62 -32.18 31.69 -34.64
C GLY A 62 -32.54 30.39 -33.92
N ILE A 63 -32.43 29.24 -34.60
CA ILE A 63 -32.76 27.94 -34.03
C ILE A 63 -31.58 27.47 -33.18
N ILE A 64 -31.88 27.02 -31.97
CA ILE A 64 -30.96 26.38 -31.05
C ILE A 64 -31.14 24.86 -31.23
N MET A 65 -30.04 24.13 -31.41
CA MET A 65 -30.08 22.68 -31.35
C MET A 65 -29.97 22.28 -29.88
N MET A 66 -30.92 21.48 -29.36
CA MET A 66 -31.00 20.92 -27.99
C MET A 66 -30.49 21.78 -26.82
N ASP A 67 -31.27 21.93 -25.75
CA ASP A 67 -30.83 22.68 -24.56
C ASP A 67 -31.22 21.92 -23.29
N GLN A 68 -30.35 21.98 -22.26
CA GLN A 68 -30.55 21.45 -20.91
C GLN A 68 -31.93 21.79 -20.32
N ALA A 69 -32.43 23.02 -20.52
CA ALA A 69 -33.71 23.47 -19.96
C ALA A 69 -34.94 22.77 -20.58
N HIS A 70 -34.74 22.08 -21.71
CA HIS A 70 -35.81 21.45 -22.50
C HIS A 70 -35.65 19.92 -22.59
N ASP A 71 -35.04 19.30 -21.56
CA ASP A 71 -34.84 17.84 -21.33
C ASP A 71 -36.16 17.04 -21.13
N VAL A 72 -37.18 17.31 -21.94
CA VAL A 72 -38.50 16.69 -21.80
C VAL A 72 -38.49 15.30 -22.40
N GLN A 73 -38.05 14.28 -21.65
CA GLN A 73 -38.30 12.84 -21.89
C GLN A 73 -38.33 12.42 -23.38
N ASN A 74 -37.46 13.00 -24.20
CA ASN A 74 -37.63 12.93 -25.64
C ASN A 74 -36.99 11.64 -26.10
N SER A 75 -37.77 10.56 -26.06
CA SER A 75 -37.36 9.23 -26.53
C SER A 75 -36.85 9.22 -27.96
N ALA A 76 -37.00 10.31 -28.73
CA ALA A 76 -36.57 10.38 -30.11
C ALA A 76 -35.09 10.73 -30.32
N VAL A 77 -34.39 11.29 -29.32
CA VAL A 77 -32.97 11.66 -29.47
C VAL A 77 -32.08 10.44 -29.74
N GLN A 78 -32.45 9.28 -29.17
CA GLN A 78 -31.76 8.02 -29.39
C GLN A 78 -31.94 7.45 -30.82
N TYR A 79 -32.84 8.03 -31.61
CA TYR A 79 -33.10 7.61 -33.00
C TYR A 79 -32.45 8.53 -34.02
N LEU A 80 -31.84 9.66 -33.62
CA LEU A 80 -31.06 10.50 -34.52
C LEU A 80 -29.75 9.77 -34.85
N ILE A 81 -29.54 9.42 -36.12
CA ILE A 81 -28.36 8.65 -36.56
C ILE A 81 -27.32 9.50 -37.28
N GLU A 82 -27.74 10.63 -37.88
CA GLU A 82 -26.88 11.52 -38.64
C GLU A 82 -27.43 12.96 -38.66
N CYS A 83 -26.53 13.94 -38.56
CA CYS A 83 -26.77 15.32 -39.00
C CYS A 83 -25.93 15.55 -40.26
N SER A 84 -26.56 15.68 -41.42
CA SER A 84 -25.84 15.82 -42.69
C SER A 84 -25.58 17.27 -43.09
N SER A 85 -26.28 18.22 -42.45
CA SER A 85 -26.07 19.66 -42.64
C SER A 85 -26.59 20.44 -41.43
N PHE A 86 -25.81 21.40 -40.92
CA PHE A 86 -26.31 22.38 -39.95
C PHE A 86 -27.19 23.48 -40.60
N GLY A 87 -27.10 23.64 -41.92
CA GLY A 87 -27.78 24.71 -42.65
C GLY A 87 -27.35 26.12 -42.23
N GLU A 88 -28.17 27.11 -42.60
CA GLU A 88 -27.99 28.53 -42.24
C GLU A 88 -28.97 28.95 -41.13
N ILE A 89 -29.13 28.10 -40.10
CA ILE A 89 -30.12 28.34 -39.03
C ILE A 89 -29.69 29.40 -38.00
N GLY A 90 -28.50 30.01 -38.19
CA GLY A 90 -27.97 31.07 -37.33
C GLY A 90 -27.39 30.58 -36.00
N LEU A 91 -26.65 29.46 -36.02
CA LEU A 91 -26.02 28.90 -34.82
C LEU A 91 -25.00 29.87 -34.20
N THR A 92 -25.18 30.14 -32.91
CA THR A 92 -24.22 30.89 -32.06
C THR A 92 -23.73 30.06 -30.87
N SER A 93 -24.29 28.87 -30.67
CA SER A 93 -23.92 27.90 -29.63
C SER A 93 -24.19 26.49 -30.15
N LEU A 94 -23.40 25.51 -29.70
CA LEU A 94 -23.65 24.08 -29.84
C LEU A 94 -23.83 23.40 -28.48
N ASP A 95 -24.11 24.17 -27.43
CA ASP A 95 -24.35 23.59 -26.12
C ASP A 95 -25.46 22.54 -26.21
N TYR A 96 -25.21 21.34 -25.67
CA TYR A 96 -26.14 20.21 -25.65
C TYR A 96 -26.70 19.75 -27.01
N ALA A 97 -26.23 20.27 -28.15
CA ALA A 97 -26.85 20.10 -29.48
C ALA A 97 -27.17 18.66 -29.89
N PHE A 98 -26.37 17.69 -29.45
CA PHE A 98 -26.55 16.26 -29.68
C PHE A 98 -26.48 15.44 -28.39
N TRP A 99 -26.82 16.05 -27.25
CA TRP A 99 -26.83 15.39 -25.96
C TRP A 99 -27.75 14.16 -25.98
N ARG A 100 -27.23 13.01 -25.52
CA ARG A 100 -27.90 11.69 -25.47
C ARG A 100 -28.33 11.13 -26.83
N CYS A 101 -27.82 11.67 -27.94
CA CYS A 101 -28.01 11.09 -29.27
C CYS A 101 -27.14 9.83 -29.43
N SER A 102 -27.46 8.77 -28.71
CA SER A 102 -26.63 7.56 -28.58
C SER A 102 -26.43 6.80 -29.90
N ALA A 103 -27.33 6.96 -30.88
CA ALA A 103 -27.20 6.37 -32.21
C ALA A 103 -26.54 7.29 -33.25
N LEU A 104 -26.21 8.54 -32.89
CA LEU A 104 -25.59 9.49 -33.80
C LEU A 104 -24.18 9.03 -34.14
N THR A 105 -23.89 8.89 -35.43
CA THR A 105 -22.56 8.47 -35.92
C THR A 105 -21.82 9.59 -36.65
N THR A 106 -22.58 10.41 -37.38
CA THR A 106 -22.05 11.37 -38.34
C THR A 106 -22.63 12.77 -38.15
N VAL A 107 -21.77 13.79 -38.16
CA VAL A 107 -22.11 15.22 -38.25
C VAL A 107 -21.38 15.87 -39.42
N PRO A 108 -21.73 17.10 -39.84
CA PRO A 108 -21.06 17.77 -40.93
C PRO A 108 -19.58 18.04 -40.61
N ALA A 109 -18.71 17.80 -41.58
CA ALA A 109 -17.27 18.04 -41.46
C ALA A 109 -16.89 19.52 -41.24
N LEU A 110 -17.80 20.44 -41.55
CA LEU A 110 -17.63 21.89 -41.41
C LEU A 110 -18.77 22.48 -40.57
N LEU A 111 -18.40 23.42 -39.69
CA LEU A 111 -19.36 24.32 -39.07
C LEU A 111 -19.84 25.36 -40.09
N PRO A 112 -21.06 25.95 -39.93
CA PRO A 112 -21.54 26.98 -40.84
C PRO A 112 -20.57 28.15 -40.94
N ALA A 113 -20.27 28.60 -42.16
CA ALA A 113 -19.35 29.71 -42.39
C ALA A 113 -19.87 31.01 -41.74
N GLY A 114 -19.00 31.71 -41.00
CA GLY A 114 -19.38 32.93 -40.28
C GLY A 114 -20.25 32.69 -39.04
N SER A 115 -20.41 31.43 -38.59
CA SER A 115 -21.01 31.14 -37.29
C SER A 115 -20.09 31.62 -36.16
N ASN A 116 -20.62 32.45 -35.26
CA ASN A 116 -19.90 32.92 -34.08
C ASN A 116 -20.21 31.97 -32.91
N ILE A 117 -19.91 30.68 -33.07
CA ILE A 117 -20.16 29.69 -32.02
C ILE A 117 -19.19 29.94 -30.87
N THR A 118 -19.72 30.42 -29.74
CA THR A 118 -18.89 30.77 -28.57
C THR A 118 -18.77 29.64 -27.56
N THR A 119 -19.58 28.59 -27.67
CA THR A 119 -19.61 27.49 -26.69
C THR A 119 -20.08 26.18 -27.34
N MET A 120 -19.48 25.08 -26.88
CA MET A 120 -19.71 23.70 -27.33
C MET A 120 -19.83 22.76 -26.12
N ALA A 121 -20.37 23.27 -25.01
CA ALA A 121 -20.47 22.50 -23.78
C ALA A 121 -21.47 21.35 -23.95
N HIS A 122 -21.08 20.14 -23.59
CA HIS A 122 -21.94 18.94 -23.68
C HIS A 122 -22.50 18.64 -25.09
N THR A 123 -21.89 19.16 -26.17
CA THR A 123 -22.41 19.00 -27.54
C THR A 123 -22.68 17.54 -27.90
N PHE A 124 -21.76 16.62 -27.57
CA PHE A 124 -21.85 15.18 -27.83
C PHE A 124 -21.91 14.35 -26.55
N ASP A 125 -22.31 14.95 -25.43
CA ASP A 125 -22.43 14.23 -24.17
C ASP A 125 -23.42 13.05 -24.36
N SER A 126 -23.00 11.84 -23.97
CA SER A 126 -23.76 10.59 -24.10
C SER A 126 -24.11 10.20 -25.55
N ALA A 127 -23.45 10.78 -26.56
CA ALA A 127 -23.55 10.36 -27.95
C ALA A 127 -22.63 9.15 -28.21
N THR A 128 -22.99 8.00 -27.65
CA THR A 128 -22.10 6.84 -27.51
C THR A 128 -21.57 6.27 -28.84
N ALA A 129 -22.32 6.39 -29.94
CA ALA A 129 -21.89 5.93 -31.27
C ALA A 129 -21.14 6.98 -32.10
N MET A 130 -20.99 8.21 -31.59
CA MET A 130 -20.47 9.33 -32.37
C MET A 130 -18.96 9.20 -32.58
N ASN A 131 -18.52 9.20 -33.84
CA ASN A 131 -17.11 9.15 -34.20
C ASN A 131 -16.81 9.86 -35.53
N SER A 132 -17.39 11.05 -35.76
CA SER A 132 -17.04 11.84 -36.96
C SER A 132 -15.65 12.45 -36.86
N ASP A 133 -15.07 12.74 -38.02
CA ASP A 133 -13.88 13.57 -38.14
C ASP A 133 -14.24 15.07 -38.06
N LEU A 134 -13.72 15.74 -37.04
CA LEU A 134 -14.00 17.14 -36.68
C LEU A 134 -12.78 18.06 -36.89
N HIS A 135 -11.68 17.60 -37.52
CA HIS A 135 -10.45 18.39 -37.62
C HIS A 135 -10.63 19.73 -38.36
N GLN A 136 -11.65 19.84 -39.23
CA GLN A 136 -11.91 21.07 -40.01
C GLN A 136 -12.82 22.07 -39.32
N TRP A 137 -13.39 21.74 -38.15
CA TRP A 137 -14.21 22.67 -37.40
C TRP A 137 -13.43 23.95 -37.06
N ASP A 138 -14.08 25.10 -37.21
CA ASP A 138 -13.52 26.39 -36.81
C ASP A 138 -13.98 26.74 -35.40
N VAL A 139 -13.14 26.40 -34.42
CA VAL A 139 -13.42 26.61 -33.00
C VAL A 139 -12.87 27.94 -32.49
N SER A 140 -12.46 28.87 -33.36
CA SER A 140 -11.73 30.09 -33.00
C SER A 140 -12.48 31.05 -32.06
N TYR A 141 -13.81 30.96 -32.00
CA TYR A 141 -14.64 31.77 -31.12
C TYR A 141 -15.06 31.06 -29.82
N VAL A 142 -14.75 29.76 -29.70
CA VAL A 142 -15.21 28.93 -28.58
C VAL A 142 -14.42 29.27 -27.33
N THR A 143 -15.13 29.55 -26.24
CA THR A 143 -14.57 29.77 -24.91
C THR A 143 -14.81 28.60 -23.95
N ASN A 144 -15.83 27.77 -24.21
CA ASN A 144 -16.20 26.65 -23.35
C ASN A 144 -16.36 25.35 -24.17
N MET A 145 -15.61 24.32 -23.80
CA MET A 145 -15.68 22.95 -24.35
C MET A 145 -16.01 21.91 -23.25
N SER A 146 -16.54 22.36 -22.12
CA SER A 146 -16.80 21.51 -20.96
C SER A 146 -17.75 20.36 -21.32
N GLY A 147 -17.35 19.13 -21.05
CA GLY A 147 -18.16 17.94 -21.30
C GLY A 147 -18.48 17.65 -22.77
N MET A 148 -17.79 18.29 -23.72
CA MET A 148 -18.13 18.20 -25.16
C MET A 148 -18.30 16.75 -25.65
N PHE A 149 -17.51 15.80 -25.16
CA PHE A 149 -17.53 14.38 -25.50
C PHE A 149 -17.71 13.47 -24.27
N THR A 150 -18.33 13.96 -23.20
CA THR A 150 -18.63 13.14 -22.03
C THR A 150 -19.41 11.88 -22.45
N ASP A 151 -19.00 10.68 -22.01
CA ASP A 151 -19.64 9.40 -22.34
C ASP A 151 -19.77 9.11 -23.86
N ALA A 152 -19.09 9.85 -24.74
CA ALA A 152 -19.00 9.58 -26.16
C ALA A 152 -18.01 8.42 -26.42
N THR A 153 -18.38 7.23 -25.94
CA THR A 153 -17.47 6.06 -25.83
C THR A 153 -16.80 5.62 -27.13
N ALA A 154 -17.43 5.84 -28.30
CA ALA A 154 -16.84 5.54 -29.61
C ALA A 154 -15.98 6.68 -30.18
N PHE A 155 -15.97 7.87 -29.56
CA PHE A 155 -15.35 9.04 -30.16
C PHE A 155 -13.83 8.92 -30.17
N ASN A 156 -13.27 9.00 -31.38
CA ASN A 156 -11.85 9.06 -31.65
C ASN A 156 -11.58 9.83 -32.96
N ASN A 157 -12.37 10.88 -33.21
CA ASN A 157 -12.24 11.75 -34.38
C ASN A 157 -12.19 11.00 -35.74
N GLY A 158 -13.06 10.01 -35.96
CA GLY A 158 -13.08 9.23 -37.20
C GLY A 158 -12.01 8.13 -37.30
N ASP A 159 -11.03 8.10 -36.38
CA ASP A 159 -10.01 7.05 -36.33
C ASP A 159 -10.53 5.79 -35.62
N SER A 160 -11.36 5.02 -36.31
CA SER A 160 -11.93 3.76 -35.82
C SER A 160 -10.90 2.66 -35.49
N GLY A 161 -9.63 2.84 -35.88
CA GLY A 161 -8.57 1.84 -35.69
C GLY A 161 -7.51 2.19 -34.65
N ASN A 162 -7.58 3.38 -34.03
CA ASN A 162 -6.52 3.91 -33.16
C ASN A 162 -5.13 3.85 -33.83
N ASN A 163 -5.07 4.06 -35.14
CA ASN A 163 -3.86 3.95 -35.94
C ASN A 163 -3.19 5.32 -36.21
N GLY A 164 -3.84 6.41 -35.82
CA GLY A 164 -3.33 7.78 -35.95
C GLY A 164 -3.40 8.35 -37.37
N ASN A 165 -4.15 7.74 -38.29
CA ASN A 165 -4.28 8.20 -39.67
C ASN A 165 -5.09 9.50 -39.81
N ILE A 166 -6.06 9.71 -38.90
CA ILE A 166 -6.84 10.93 -38.80
C ILE A 166 -6.50 11.56 -37.45
N VAL A 167 -6.15 12.84 -37.44
CA VAL A 167 -5.68 13.56 -36.25
C VAL A 167 -6.59 14.73 -35.97
N LEU A 168 -7.14 14.79 -34.76
CA LEU A 168 -7.87 15.95 -34.26
C LEU A 168 -6.93 17.14 -34.07
N ASN A 169 -6.81 18.00 -35.09
CA ASN A 169 -5.91 19.15 -35.09
C ASN A 169 -6.67 20.47 -35.23
N TRP A 170 -6.92 21.13 -34.10
CA TRP A 170 -7.51 22.47 -34.07
C TRP A 170 -6.47 23.61 -33.96
N GLY A 171 -5.21 23.31 -33.66
CA GLY A 171 -4.15 24.32 -33.63
C GLY A 171 -4.46 25.50 -32.68
N ASN A 172 -4.15 26.71 -33.15
CA ASN A 172 -4.45 27.97 -32.46
C ASN A 172 -5.95 28.32 -32.39
N LYS A 173 -6.85 27.55 -33.02
CA LYS A 173 -8.28 27.82 -32.91
C LYS A 173 -8.79 27.64 -31.49
N THR A 174 -8.11 26.86 -30.64
CA THR A 174 -8.50 26.69 -29.22
C THR A 174 -7.99 27.81 -28.30
N GLN A 175 -7.30 28.83 -28.81
CA GLN A 175 -6.65 29.87 -27.99
C GLN A 175 -7.60 30.65 -27.08
N ASN A 176 -8.91 30.67 -27.37
CA ASN A 176 -9.93 31.38 -26.58
C ASN A 176 -10.62 30.47 -25.57
N VAL A 177 -10.37 29.16 -25.59
CA VAL A 177 -10.99 28.19 -24.69
C VAL A 177 -10.44 28.39 -23.28
N THR A 178 -11.33 28.67 -22.34
CA THR A 178 -11.02 28.82 -20.91
C THR A 178 -11.40 27.58 -20.10
N ASP A 179 -12.38 26.81 -20.56
CA ASP A 179 -12.89 25.62 -19.85
C ASP A 179 -12.85 24.37 -20.73
N MET A 180 -12.05 23.37 -20.32
CA MET A 180 -11.97 22.03 -20.92
C MET A 180 -12.40 20.94 -19.93
N SER A 181 -13.11 21.30 -18.86
CA SER A 181 -13.51 20.37 -17.81
C SER A 181 -14.37 19.25 -18.41
N TYR A 182 -14.07 18.00 -18.10
CA TYR A 182 -14.79 16.81 -18.54
C TYR A 182 -14.86 16.62 -20.06
N MET A 183 -14.07 17.35 -20.86
CA MET A 183 -14.21 17.37 -22.32
C MET A 183 -14.23 15.97 -22.96
N PHE A 184 -13.43 15.02 -22.45
CA PHE A 184 -13.38 13.62 -22.90
C PHE A 184 -13.67 12.63 -21.75
N ASN A 185 -14.44 13.06 -20.75
CA ASN A 185 -14.80 12.20 -19.62
C ASN A 185 -15.53 10.93 -20.12
N ASN A 186 -15.08 9.74 -19.74
CA ASN A 186 -15.56 8.44 -20.19
C ASN A 186 -15.57 8.22 -21.72
N ALA A 187 -14.85 9.03 -22.50
CA ALA A 187 -14.62 8.77 -23.93
C ALA A 187 -13.60 7.63 -24.09
N SER A 188 -14.03 6.40 -23.79
CA SER A 188 -13.14 5.24 -23.59
C SER A 188 -12.30 4.85 -24.80
N SER A 189 -12.76 5.15 -26.02
CA SER A 189 -12.01 4.92 -27.26
C SER A 189 -11.06 6.06 -27.65
N PHE A 190 -11.13 7.21 -26.98
CA PHE A 190 -10.39 8.41 -27.36
C PHE A 190 -8.88 8.23 -27.12
N ASN A 191 -8.10 8.34 -28.19
CA ASN A 191 -6.65 8.31 -28.16
C ASN A 191 -6.05 9.21 -29.24
N GLN A 192 -6.61 10.40 -29.46
CA GLN A 192 -6.11 11.33 -30.47
C GLN A 192 -4.86 12.09 -30.00
N ARG A 193 -4.04 12.53 -30.96
CA ARG A 193 -2.94 13.47 -30.70
C ARG A 193 -3.51 14.87 -30.50
N ILE A 194 -3.35 15.47 -29.33
CA ILE A 194 -3.89 16.78 -28.96
C ILE A 194 -2.82 17.88 -28.81
N ASN A 195 -1.56 17.57 -29.13
CA ASN A 195 -0.41 18.47 -28.99
C ASN A 195 -0.58 19.82 -29.69
N SER A 196 -1.40 19.86 -30.75
CA SER A 196 -1.67 21.07 -31.49
C SER A 196 -2.57 22.06 -30.76
N PHE A 197 -3.31 21.64 -29.74
CA PHE A 197 -4.23 22.53 -29.04
C PHE A 197 -3.46 23.64 -28.34
N ASN A 198 -3.84 24.88 -28.60
CA ASN A 198 -3.41 26.01 -27.80
C ASN A 198 -4.25 26.08 -26.51
N VAL A 199 -3.61 25.78 -25.38
CA VAL A 199 -4.24 25.77 -24.05
C VAL A 199 -3.92 27.02 -23.22
N SER A 200 -3.35 28.08 -23.83
CA SER A 200 -2.86 29.26 -23.10
C SER A 200 -3.92 30.01 -22.30
N SER A 201 -5.19 29.90 -22.67
CA SER A 201 -6.30 30.55 -21.97
C SER A 201 -7.06 29.62 -21.03
N VAL A 202 -6.73 28.32 -21.03
CA VAL A 202 -7.43 27.31 -20.24
C VAL A 202 -7.14 27.54 -18.77
N THR A 203 -8.20 27.68 -17.97
CA THR A 203 -8.13 27.83 -16.52
C THR A 203 -8.48 26.55 -15.78
N THR A 204 -9.22 25.62 -16.40
CA THR A 204 -9.60 24.33 -15.79
C THR A 204 -9.54 23.18 -16.79
N MET A 205 -8.96 22.06 -16.33
CA MET A 205 -8.89 20.77 -17.03
C MET A 205 -9.47 19.65 -16.14
N GLU A 206 -10.36 20.01 -15.21
CA GLU A 206 -11.01 19.09 -14.29
C GLU A 206 -11.63 17.91 -15.05
N GLY A 207 -11.22 16.68 -14.74
CA GLY A 207 -11.79 15.47 -15.33
C GLY A 207 -11.65 15.35 -16.84
N MET A 208 -10.80 16.15 -17.51
CA MET A 208 -10.74 16.24 -18.97
C MET A 208 -10.62 14.88 -19.67
N PHE A 209 -9.86 13.94 -19.10
CA PHE A 209 -9.65 12.57 -19.59
C PHE A 209 -10.04 11.52 -18.55
N ASN A 210 -10.89 11.86 -17.57
CA ASN A 210 -11.34 10.88 -16.58
C ASN A 210 -12.06 9.74 -17.31
N GLY A 211 -11.69 8.49 -17.08
CA GLY A 211 -12.31 7.34 -17.75
C GLY A 211 -12.00 7.20 -19.25
N ALA A 212 -11.10 8.02 -19.82
CA ALA A 212 -10.61 7.86 -21.18
C ALA A 212 -9.59 6.71 -21.24
N ILE A 213 -10.08 5.48 -21.14
CA ILE A 213 -9.30 4.25 -20.89
C ILE A 213 -8.10 4.10 -21.84
N LEU A 214 -8.28 4.38 -23.13
CA LEU A 214 -7.24 4.22 -24.16
C LEU A 214 -6.39 5.48 -24.38
N PHE A 215 -6.67 6.57 -23.66
CA PHE A 215 -5.99 7.84 -23.92
C PHE A 215 -4.51 7.78 -23.55
N ASN A 216 -3.68 7.94 -24.57
CA ASN A 216 -2.23 8.04 -24.46
C ASN A 216 -1.67 8.94 -25.59
N ASN A 217 -2.42 9.99 -25.94
CA ASN A 217 -2.06 10.99 -26.96
C ASN A 217 -1.67 10.39 -28.34
N GLY A 218 -2.39 9.37 -28.81
CA GLY A 218 -2.10 8.73 -30.10
C GLY A 218 -0.96 7.71 -30.08
N ASP A 219 -0.50 7.30 -28.89
CA ASP A 219 0.51 6.26 -28.70
C ASP A 219 -0.13 4.96 -28.18
N PRO A 220 -0.61 4.06 -29.06
CA PRO A 220 -1.31 2.83 -28.66
C PRO A 220 -0.40 1.79 -27.97
N GLY A 221 0.92 2.02 -27.93
CA GLY A 221 1.90 1.06 -27.40
C GLY A 221 2.75 1.58 -26.24
N ASN A 222 2.50 2.80 -25.75
CA ASN A 222 3.32 3.44 -24.71
C ASN A 222 4.82 3.48 -25.08
N ASN A 223 5.12 3.77 -26.34
CA ASN A 223 6.47 3.87 -26.88
C ASN A 223 7.10 5.26 -26.70
N GLN A 224 6.43 6.18 -25.98
CA GLN A 224 6.89 7.55 -25.73
C GLN A 224 7.05 8.38 -27.02
N VAL A 225 6.28 8.06 -28.06
CA VAL A 225 6.48 8.66 -29.40
C VAL A 225 5.74 9.98 -29.59
N HIS A 226 4.84 10.37 -28.67
CA HIS A 226 3.98 11.55 -28.77
C HIS A 226 3.79 12.29 -27.42
N PRO A 227 4.82 12.95 -26.87
CA PRO A 227 4.68 13.70 -25.61
C PRO A 227 3.63 14.82 -25.72
N ILE A 228 2.93 15.13 -24.62
CA ILE A 228 1.99 16.26 -24.58
C ILE A 228 2.76 17.56 -24.34
N ALA A 229 3.37 18.08 -25.40
CA ALA A 229 4.32 19.19 -25.34
C ALA A 229 3.66 20.59 -25.28
N TRP A 230 2.67 20.80 -24.41
CA TRP A 230 2.03 22.11 -24.22
C TRP A 230 2.94 23.15 -23.54
N GLY A 231 3.90 22.71 -22.73
CA GLY A 231 4.92 23.60 -22.15
C GLY A 231 4.31 24.69 -21.26
N THR A 232 4.71 25.94 -21.51
CA THR A 232 4.22 27.12 -20.77
C THR A 232 2.76 27.46 -21.03
N HIS A 233 2.11 26.84 -22.02
CA HIS A 233 0.71 27.12 -22.33
C HIS A 233 -0.25 26.61 -21.23
N THR A 234 0.19 25.71 -20.33
CA THR A 234 -0.63 25.30 -19.18
C THR A 234 -0.59 26.30 -18.01
N GLY A 235 0.15 27.40 -18.12
CA GLY A 235 0.44 28.32 -17.02
C GLY A 235 -0.77 29.04 -16.40
N ASN A 236 -1.93 29.02 -17.04
CA ASN A 236 -3.18 29.58 -16.49
C ASN A 236 -4.10 28.54 -15.84
N VAL A 237 -3.76 27.25 -15.91
CA VAL A 237 -4.59 26.18 -15.37
C VAL A 237 -4.50 26.18 -13.83
N THR A 238 -5.64 26.41 -13.17
CA THR A 238 -5.74 26.42 -11.71
C THR A 238 -6.29 25.09 -11.16
N ASN A 239 -7.04 24.34 -11.96
CA ASN A 239 -7.71 23.10 -11.53
C ASN A 239 -7.40 21.92 -12.48
N MET A 240 -6.77 20.87 -11.94
CA MET A 240 -6.47 19.60 -12.61
C MET A 240 -7.12 18.40 -11.90
N TYR A 241 -8.17 18.65 -11.10
CA TYR A 241 -8.92 17.62 -10.36
C TYR A 241 -9.29 16.46 -11.28
N SER A 242 -8.88 15.24 -10.94
CA SER A 242 -9.17 14.00 -11.66
C SER A 242 -8.86 13.99 -13.16
N MET A 243 -7.97 14.86 -13.67
CA MET A 243 -7.76 15.06 -15.10
C MET A 243 -7.51 13.77 -15.90
N PHE A 244 -6.72 12.82 -15.36
CA PHE A 244 -6.41 11.52 -15.96
C PHE A 244 -6.94 10.34 -15.15
N SER A 245 -7.87 10.57 -14.22
CA SER A 245 -8.37 9.49 -13.35
C SER A 245 -8.99 8.37 -14.17
N ASN A 246 -8.61 7.11 -13.95
CA ASN A 246 -9.01 5.92 -14.74
C ASN A 246 -8.56 5.91 -16.23
N ALA A 247 -7.65 6.79 -16.66
CA ALA A 247 -7.01 6.70 -17.96
C ALA A 247 -5.91 5.61 -17.94
N TYR A 248 -6.32 4.33 -17.98
CA TYR A 248 -5.43 3.18 -17.72
C TYR A 248 -4.20 3.10 -18.64
N ALA A 249 -4.30 3.59 -19.89
CA ALA A 249 -3.20 3.56 -20.85
C ALA A 249 -2.25 4.77 -20.77
N PHE A 250 -2.59 5.79 -19.98
CA PHE A 250 -1.87 7.07 -19.99
C PHE A 250 -0.47 6.95 -19.39
N ASN A 251 0.55 7.31 -20.17
CA ASN A 251 1.94 7.38 -19.72
C ASN A 251 2.78 8.33 -20.60
N GLN A 252 2.22 9.42 -21.12
CA GLN A 252 3.00 10.37 -21.91
C GLN A 252 3.80 11.35 -21.06
N ASP A 253 4.99 11.72 -21.52
CA ASP A 253 5.80 12.77 -20.90
C ASP A 253 5.06 14.12 -20.87
N ILE A 254 4.92 14.65 -19.66
CA ILE A 254 4.30 15.93 -19.28
C ILE A 254 5.21 16.75 -18.37
N SER A 255 6.49 16.41 -18.30
CA SER A 255 7.49 17.07 -17.44
C SER A 255 7.66 18.57 -17.77
N GLY A 256 7.37 18.97 -19.01
CA GLY A 256 7.50 20.36 -19.47
C GLY A 256 6.34 21.29 -19.11
N TRP A 257 5.26 20.80 -18.49
CA TRP A 257 4.10 21.62 -18.16
C TRP A 257 4.40 22.69 -17.10
N SER A 258 3.81 23.87 -17.25
CA SER A 258 3.80 24.90 -16.21
C SER A 258 2.62 24.70 -15.27
N THR A 259 2.90 24.35 -14.01
CA THR A 259 1.89 24.02 -12.99
C THR A 259 1.77 25.05 -11.87
N GLY A 260 2.57 26.11 -11.90
CA GLY A 260 2.68 27.07 -10.78
C GLY A 260 1.38 27.81 -10.43
N SER A 261 0.38 27.88 -11.31
CA SER A 261 -0.94 28.46 -11.02
C SER A 261 -1.94 27.46 -10.43
N CYS A 262 -1.62 26.17 -10.44
CA CYS A 262 -2.52 25.11 -10.02
C CYS A 262 -2.69 25.10 -8.50
N THR A 263 -3.95 25.03 -8.05
CA THR A 263 -4.32 24.93 -6.63
C THR A 263 -4.94 23.58 -6.27
N ASN A 264 -5.45 22.82 -7.24
CA ASN A 264 -6.11 21.54 -7.03
C ASN A 264 -5.60 20.46 -8.01
N MET A 265 -4.95 19.43 -7.48
CA MET A 265 -4.47 18.24 -8.20
C MET A 265 -5.08 16.94 -7.65
N TYR A 266 -6.18 17.02 -6.90
CA TYR A 266 -6.82 15.85 -6.29
C TYR A 266 -7.15 14.79 -7.35
N ALA A 267 -6.74 13.55 -7.10
CA ALA A 267 -6.95 12.38 -7.96
C ALA A 267 -6.48 12.52 -9.43
N MET A 268 -5.59 13.47 -9.75
CA MET A 268 -5.18 13.78 -11.12
C MET A 268 -4.75 12.54 -11.92
N PHE A 269 -4.00 11.61 -11.31
CA PHE A 269 -3.51 10.37 -11.91
C PHE A 269 -4.09 9.11 -11.25
N SER A 270 -5.23 9.22 -10.55
CA SER A 270 -5.85 8.09 -9.86
C SER A 270 -6.14 6.95 -10.85
N SER A 271 -5.74 5.72 -10.52
CA SER A 271 -5.90 4.53 -11.37
C SER A 271 -5.23 4.59 -12.74
N THR A 272 -4.23 5.45 -12.96
CA THR A 272 -3.35 5.40 -14.15
C THR A 272 -2.30 4.30 -13.98
N THR A 273 -2.71 3.05 -14.23
CA THR A 273 -1.94 1.86 -13.77
C THR A 273 -0.57 1.69 -14.41
N VAL A 274 -0.29 2.36 -15.54
CA VAL A 274 0.98 2.31 -16.28
C VAL A 274 1.77 3.63 -16.25
N PHE A 275 1.26 4.66 -15.57
CA PHE A 275 1.89 5.98 -15.51
C PHE A 275 3.14 5.95 -14.62
N ASN A 276 4.29 6.31 -15.20
CA ASN A 276 5.57 6.46 -14.50
C ASN A 276 6.45 7.50 -15.20
N GLN A 277 5.97 8.73 -15.32
CA GLN A 277 6.75 9.83 -15.92
C GLN A 277 7.43 10.69 -14.86
N TYR A 278 8.48 11.39 -15.27
CA TYR A 278 9.19 12.35 -14.42
C TYR A 278 8.37 13.63 -14.22
N LEU A 279 8.12 13.99 -12.96
CA LEU A 279 7.36 15.16 -12.53
C LEU A 279 8.16 16.09 -11.59
N GLY A 280 9.46 15.84 -11.41
CA GLY A 280 10.29 16.63 -10.50
C GLY A 280 10.50 18.09 -10.93
N SER A 281 10.17 18.45 -12.19
CA SER A 281 10.21 19.82 -12.72
C SER A 281 8.96 20.65 -12.41
N TRP A 282 7.90 20.06 -11.88
CA TRP A 282 6.66 20.77 -11.62
C TRP A 282 6.77 21.72 -10.43
N ASP A 283 6.24 22.92 -10.60
CA ASP A 283 6.03 23.87 -9.52
C ASP A 283 4.66 23.61 -8.89
N VAL A 284 4.65 23.15 -7.65
CA VAL A 284 3.45 22.86 -6.88
C VAL A 284 3.28 23.79 -5.67
N SER A 285 4.00 24.92 -5.63
CA SER A 285 4.04 25.79 -4.45
C SER A 285 2.69 26.43 -4.09
N ASN A 286 1.74 26.47 -5.03
CA ASN A 286 0.38 26.99 -4.84
C ASN A 286 -0.68 25.89 -4.70
N VAL A 287 -0.30 24.62 -4.81
CA VAL A 287 -1.24 23.51 -4.68
C VAL A 287 -1.67 23.36 -3.23
N GLN A 288 -2.99 23.26 -3.02
CA GLN A 288 -3.63 23.10 -1.71
C GLN A 288 -4.14 21.68 -1.51
N ASP A 289 -4.63 21.03 -2.57
CA ASP A 289 -5.15 19.66 -2.52
C ASP A 289 -4.41 18.72 -3.48
N MET A 290 -3.77 17.68 -2.93
CA MET A 290 -3.10 16.59 -3.65
C MET A 290 -3.66 15.22 -3.25
N GLY A 291 -4.82 15.17 -2.58
CA GLY A 291 -5.43 13.93 -2.14
C GLY A 291 -5.62 12.96 -3.30
N SER A 292 -5.29 11.69 -3.09
CA SER A 292 -5.44 10.60 -4.06
C SER A 292 -4.71 10.79 -5.40
N MET A 293 -3.80 11.77 -5.54
CA MET A 293 -3.19 12.15 -6.84
C MET A 293 -2.64 10.95 -7.62
N PHE A 294 -1.97 10.00 -6.96
CA PHE A 294 -1.44 8.77 -7.55
C PHE A 294 -2.09 7.49 -6.96
N SER A 295 -3.29 7.60 -6.39
CA SER A 295 -3.99 6.44 -5.83
C SER A 295 -4.22 5.38 -6.92
N ASN A 296 -3.79 4.14 -6.72
CA ASN A 296 -3.80 3.04 -7.71
C ASN A 296 -2.93 3.27 -8.98
N ALA A 297 -2.02 4.24 -8.99
CA ALA A 297 -0.98 4.35 -10.02
C ALA A 297 0.15 3.34 -9.72
N ARG A 298 -0.13 2.06 -10.00
CA ARG A 298 0.62 0.90 -9.47
C ARG A 298 2.12 0.92 -9.74
N VAL A 299 2.54 1.46 -10.88
CA VAL A 299 3.94 1.51 -11.31
C VAL A 299 4.60 2.89 -11.14
N PHE A 300 3.88 3.85 -10.55
CA PHE A 300 4.39 5.21 -10.43
C PHE A 300 5.58 5.27 -9.46
N ASN A 301 6.68 5.81 -9.97
CA ASN A 301 7.93 6.03 -9.23
C ASN A 301 8.70 7.22 -9.82
N ASN A 302 7.99 8.26 -10.29
CA ASN A 302 8.56 9.50 -10.84
C ASN A 302 9.56 9.31 -12.01
N GLY A 303 9.31 8.37 -12.91
CA GLY A 303 10.21 8.10 -14.04
C GLY A 303 11.37 7.16 -13.71
N ASP A 304 11.54 6.77 -12.44
CA ASP A 304 12.55 5.80 -12.03
C ASP A 304 12.11 4.37 -12.41
N LEU A 305 12.96 3.65 -13.12
CA LEU A 305 12.78 2.27 -13.55
C LEU A 305 13.46 1.26 -12.60
N GLY A 306 13.72 1.65 -11.35
CA GLY A 306 14.37 0.82 -10.33
C GLY A 306 15.90 0.86 -10.39
N ASN A 307 16.46 1.92 -10.97
CA ASN A 307 17.91 2.09 -11.15
C ASN A 307 18.50 3.24 -10.30
N ASN A 308 17.69 3.87 -9.44
CA ASN A 308 18.08 4.96 -8.55
C ASN A 308 18.75 6.13 -9.32
N GLN A 309 18.29 6.44 -10.54
CA GLN A 309 18.91 7.44 -11.42
C GLN A 309 18.73 8.91 -10.98
N GLY A 310 18.36 9.18 -9.72
CA GLY A 310 18.34 10.54 -9.20
C GLY A 310 17.19 11.39 -9.73
N HIS A 311 15.97 10.84 -9.69
CA HIS A 311 14.74 11.56 -9.98
C HIS A 311 13.96 11.89 -8.68
N PRO A 312 14.51 12.68 -7.74
CA PRO A 312 13.79 13.01 -6.52
C PRO A 312 12.51 13.78 -6.85
N LEU A 313 11.45 13.54 -6.09
CA LEU A 313 10.21 14.29 -6.20
C LEU A 313 10.33 15.57 -5.36
N ALA A 314 11.23 16.46 -5.77
CA ALA A 314 11.69 17.63 -5.02
C ALA A 314 10.71 18.82 -5.06
N TRP A 315 9.48 18.59 -4.60
CA TRP A 315 8.39 19.56 -4.61
C TRP A 315 8.37 20.48 -3.40
N THR A 316 7.90 21.72 -3.59
CA THR A 316 7.60 22.66 -2.49
C THR A 316 6.14 22.54 -2.09
N THR A 317 5.85 21.84 -1.00
CA THR A 317 4.47 21.48 -0.59
C THR A 317 3.88 22.33 0.54
N SER A 318 4.45 23.52 0.82
CA SER A 318 4.11 24.30 2.02
C SER A 318 2.67 24.82 2.11
N GLN A 319 1.93 24.83 1.00
CA GLN A 319 0.52 25.23 0.96
C GLN A 319 -0.46 24.04 0.92
N VAL A 320 0.05 22.80 0.84
CA VAL A 320 -0.80 21.61 0.74
C VAL A 320 -1.43 21.32 2.10
N THR A 321 -2.77 21.22 2.13
CA THR A 321 -3.55 20.90 3.32
C THR A 321 -4.11 19.47 3.28
N ASN A 322 -4.20 18.84 2.11
CA ASN A 322 -4.68 17.47 1.95
C ASN A 322 -3.69 16.60 1.15
N MET A 323 -3.17 15.54 1.78
CA MET A 323 -2.32 14.52 1.15
C MET A 323 -2.89 13.10 1.33
N ASN A 324 -4.18 12.98 1.63
CA ASN A 324 -4.77 11.67 1.89
C ASN A 324 -4.62 10.75 0.67
N GLN A 325 -4.25 9.49 0.88
CA GLN A 325 -4.17 8.45 -0.15
C GLN A 325 -3.29 8.79 -1.37
N ILE A 326 -2.41 9.80 -1.30
CA ILE A 326 -1.67 10.31 -2.47
C ILE A 326 -0.89 9.20 -3.20
N PHE A 327 -0.33 8.22 -2.47
CA PHE A 327 0.36 7.03 -3.02
C PHE A 327 -0.31 5.70 -2.63
N GLN A 328 -1.61 5.71 -2.29
CA GLN A 328 -2.32 4.47 -1.96
C GLN A 328 -2.24 3.50 -3.15
N ASN A 329 -1.85 2.24 -2.94
CA ASN A 329 -1.67 1.23 -3.98
C ASN A 329 -0.64 1.60 -5.08
N ALA A 330 0.25 2.57 -4.87
CA ALA A 330 1.41 2.81 -5.72
C ALA A 330 2.52 1.81 -5.34
N TYR A 331 2.38 0.57 -5.79
CA TYR A 331 3.10 -0.60 -5.27
C TYR A 331 4.62 -0.45 -5.25
N VAL A 332 5.18 0.21 -6.26
CA VAL A 332 6.63 0.35 -6.44
C VAL A 332 7.18 1.71 -5.97
N PHE A 333 6.32 2.60 -5.48
CA PHE A 333 6.73 3.96 -5.12
C PHE A 333 7.74 3.96 -3.98
N ASN A 334 8.91 4.54 -4.21
CA ASN A 334 9.96 4.68 -3.21
C ASN A 334 10.84 5.92 -3.45
N GLN A 335 10.28 6.99 -4.01
CA GLN A 335 11.03 8.23 -4.25
C GLN A 335 11.23 9.03 -2.97
N ASP A 336 12.40 9.68 -2.87
CA ASP A 336 12.72 10.57 -1.75
C ASP A 336 11.72 11.74 -1.66
N VAL A 337 10.99 11.76 -0.55
CA VAL A 337 10.00 12.78 -0.15
C VAL A 337 10.40 13.45 1.17
N SER A 338 11.62 13.23 1.65
CA SER A 338 12.12 13.74 2.93
C SER A 338 12.10 15.27 3.01
N GLY A 339 12.23 15.94 1.85
CA GLY A 339 12.20 17.40 1.73
C GLY A 339 10.82 18.05 1.71
N TRP A 340 9.73 17.27 1.73
CA TRP A 340 8.38 17.83 1.71
C TRP A 340 8.04 18.56 3.01
N ASN A 341 7.41 19.72 2.88
CA ASN A 341 6.83 20.43 4.02
C ASN A 341 5.40 19.96 4.24
N VAL A 342 5.16 19.25 5.35
CA VAL A 342 3.85 18.71 5.74
C VAL A 342 3.19 19.49 6.89
N SER A 343 3.71 20.66 7.26
CA SER A 343 3.24 21.38 8.46
C SER A 343 1.83 21.91 8.36
N ALA A 344 1.32 22.14 7.14
CA ALA A 344 -0.05 22.59 6.89
C ALA A 344 -1.03 21.44 6.58
N VAL A 345 -0.53 20.20 6.44
CA VAL A 345 -1.33 19.05 6.04
C VAL A 345 -2.23 18.63 7.20
N GLN A 346 -3.53 18.56 6.95
CA GLN A 346 -4.57 18.23 7.92
C GLN A 346 -4.93 16.73 7.86
N ASP A 347 -4.96 16.15 6.65
CA ASP A 347 -5.29 14.74 6.44
C ASP A 347 -4.14 14.00 5.71
N MET A 348 -3.53 13.03 6.40
CA MET A 348 -2.49 12.13 5.88
C MET A 348 -2.99 10.68 5.79
N SER A 349 -4.30 10.46 5.90
CA SER A 349 -4.89 9.13 5.92
C SER A 349 -4.55 8.34 4.67
N GLY A 350 -4.03 7.12 4.85
CA GLY A 350 -3.72 6.20 3.76
C GLY A 350 -2.61 6.65 2.80
N MET A 351 -1.83 7.70 3.14
CA MET A 351 -0.84 8.33 2.24
C MET A 351 0.05 7.32 1.49
N PHE A 352 0.51 6.27 2.17
CA PHE A 352 1.38 5.20 1.65
C PHE A 352 0.75 3.81 1.80
N ARG A 353 -0.58 3.70 1.94
CA ARG A 353 -1.26 2.42 2.11
C ARG A 353 -0.97 1.51 0.91
N ARG A 354 -0.41 0.32 1.14
CA ARG A 354 0.02 -0.65 0.11
C ARG A 354 1.09 -0.11 -0.86
N ALA A 355 1.84 0.93 -0.49
CA ALA A 355 3.08 1.26 -1.18
C ALA A 355 4.18 0.28 -0.71
N TYR A 356 4.14 -0.96 -1.20
CA TYR A 356 4.88 -2.09 -0.65
C TYR A 356 6.40 -1.86 -0.53
N LEU A 357 6.99 -1.11 -1.47
CA LEU A 357 8.43 -0.82 -1.52
C LEU A 357 8.83 0.49 -0.82
N PHE A 358 7.88 1.27 -0.32
CA PHE A 358 8.16 2.58 0.27
C PHE A 358 8.97 2.43 1.56
N ASN A 359 10.17 3.01 1.60
CA ASN A 359 11.04 3.04 2.77
C ASN A 359 11.96 4.26 2.73
N GLN A 360 11.39 5.46 2.75
CA GLN A 360 12.14 6.71 2.81
C GLN A 360 12.23 7.26 4.23
N ASP A 361 13.24 8.11 4.46
CA ASP A 361 13.46 8.81 5.73
C ASP A 361 12.51 10.00 5.87
N LEU A 362 11.61 9.92 6.86
CA LEU A 362 10.61 10.93 7.16
C LEU A 362 10.93 11.70 8.46
N SER A 363 12.14 11.54 9.02
CA SER A 363 12.50 12.19 10.28
C SER A 363 12.54 13.72 10.17
N ALA A 364 12.62 14.30 8.96
CA ALA A 364 12.57 15.74 8.76
C ALA A 364 11.14 16.33 8.75
N TRP A 365 10.10 15.50 8.68
CA TRP A 365 8.72 15.96 8.61
C TRP A 365 8.21 16.54 9.94
N VAL A 366 7.36 17.56 9.82
CA VAL A 366 6.77 18.30 10.95
C VAL A 366 5.24 18.31 10.79
N PRO A 367 4.51 17.25 11.16
CA PRO A 367 3.08 17.09 10.88
C PRO A 367 2.15 17.86 11.85
N SER A 368 2.48 19.13 12.12
CA SER A 368 1.86 19.89 13.23
C SER A 368 0.37 20.21 13.05
N SER A 369 -0.17 20.18 11.83
CA SER A 369 -1.61 20.43 11.58
C SER A 369 -2.42 19.16 11.36
N SER A 370 -1.79 17.98 11.35
CA SER A 370 -2.46 16.73 11.00
C SER A 370 -3.45 16.33 12.09
N THR A 371 -4.67 16.00 11.69
CA THR A 371 -5.71 15.45 12.57
C THR A 371 -5.90 13.95 12.36
N SER A 372 -5.54 13.40 11.19
CA SER A 372 -5.66 11.97 10.89
C SER A 372 -4.42 11.42 10.18
N MET A 373 -3.94 10.28 10.68
CA MET A 373 -2.92 9.40 10.09
C MET A 373 -3.47 7.98 9.88
N TYR A 374 -4.79 7.84 9.85
CA TYR A 374 -5.49 6.58 9.67
C TYR A 374 -4.95 5.79 8.47
N ARG A 375 -4.49 4.55 8.70
CA ARG A 375 -3.94 3.65 7.66
C ARG A 375 -2.73 4.19 6.87
N MET A 376 -2.03 5.23 7.34
CA MET A 376 -0.99 5.92 6.57
C MET A 376 0.05 4.97 5.94
N PHE A 377 0.52 3.96 6.67
CA PHE A 377 1.51 2.96 6.24
C PHE A 377 0.94 1.53 6.23
N ARG A 378 -0.40 1.37 6.21
CA ARG A 378 -1.02 0.04 6.20
C ARG A 378 -0.54 -0.76 5.00
N ASP A 379 -0.08 -1.99 5.22
CA ASP A 379 0.52 -2.90 4.24
C ASP A 379 1.77 -2.33 3.52
N ALA A 380 2.41 -1.26 4.02
CA ALA A 380 3.69 -0.76 3.50
C ALA A 380 4.83 -1.65 4.03
N THR A 381 4.93 -2.86 3.49
CA THR A 381 5.73 -3.97 4.05
C THR A 381 7.21 -3.67 4.23
N ALA A 382 7.80 -2.81 3.39
CA ALA A 382 9.21 -2.41 3.47
C ALA A 382 9.45 -1.18 4.38
N PHE A 383 8.40 -0.49 4.83
CA PHE A 383 8.55 0.78 5.53
C PHE A 383 9.23 0.59 6.89
N ASN A 384 10.37 1.27 7.06
CA ASN A 384 11.14 1.31 8.29
C ASN A 384 11.90 2.64 8.42
N ASN A 385 11.26 3.74 7.99
CA ASN A 385 11.78 5.12 8.01
C ASN A 385 13.16 5.29 7.35
N GLY A 386 13.40 4.67 6.19
CA GLY A 386 14.67 4.76 5.49
C GLY A 386 15.78 3.87 6.05
N ASP A 387 15.49 3.05 7.06
CA ASP A 387 16.41 2.03 7.54
C ASP A 387 16.32 0.77 6.66
N SER A 388 17.38 0.50 5.93
CA SER A 388 17.51 -0.67 5.03
C SER A 388 17.80 -2.00 5.75
N GLY A 389 17.61 -2.07 7.07
CA GLY A 389 17.95 -3.25 7.87
C GLY A 389 19.44 -3.35 8.21
N ASN A 390 20.22 -2.29 7.91
CA ASN A 390 21.59 -2.11 8.39
C ASN A 390 21.65 -1.34 9.72
N ASN A 391 20.48 -1.08 10.33
CA ASN A 391 20.35 -0.52 11.66
C ASN A 391 21.01 0.87 11.75
N GLN A 392 20.78 1.70 10.72
CA GLN A 392 21.19 3.10 10.70
C GLN A 392 20.53 3.91 11.82
N ASN A 393 19.51 3.35 12.49
CA ASN A 393 18.83 3.94 13.64
C ASN A 393 18.33 5.34 13.27
N LYS A 394 17.28 5.37 12.45
CA LYS A 394 16.56 6.58 12.05
C LYS A 394 15.30 6.68 12.90
N PRO A 395 15.42 7.01 14.21
CA PRO A 395 14.25 7.09 15.07
C PRO A 395 13.26 8.10 14.49
N MET A 396 11.98 7.80 14.64
CA MET A 396 10.90 8.71 14.26
C MET A 396 10.55 9.66 15.41
N THR A 397 11.49 9.88 16.34
CA THR A 397 11.27 10.69 17.54
C THR A 397 11.13 12.18 17.23
N SER A 398 11.57 12.65 16.07
CA SER A 398 11.38 14.04 15.65
C SER A 398 9.91 14.43 15.50
N TRP A 399 8.99 13.49 15.27
CA TRP A 399 7.56 13.76 15.19
C TRP A 399 6.94 14.08 16.55
N GLY A 400 7.60 13.70 17.65
CA GLY A 400 7.12 13.72 19.03
C GLY A 400 6.06 14.77 19.37
N SER A 401 6.47 16.02 19.54
CA SER A 401 5.59 17.14 19.91
C SER A 401 4.71 17.66 18.78
N HIS A 402 4.93 17.22 17.54
CA HIS A 402 4.17 17.65 16.37
C HIS A 402 2.91 16.81 16.14
N LEU A 403 2.69 15.75 16.93
CA LEU A 403 1.52 14.87 16.84
C LEU A 403 0.36 15.30 17.75
N SER A 404 0.52 16.39 18.50
CA SER A 404 -0.46 16.84 19.51
C SER A 404 -1.85 17.17 18.93
N ASN A 405 -2.00 17.34 17.62
CA ASN A 405 -3.29 17.58 16.98
C ASN A 405 -3.95 16.32 16.38
N VAL A 406 -3.22 15.20 16.34
CA VAL A 406 -3.70 13.96 15.74
C VAL A 406 -4.76 13.32 16.63
N GLN A 407 -5.89 12.96 16.04
CA GLN A 407 -7.02 12.30 16.69
C GLN A 407 -7.17 10.84 16.25
N ASP A 408 -6.68 10.48 15.06
CA ASP A 408 -6.80 9.14 14.50
C ASP A 408 -5.45 8.60 14.00
N MET A 409 -4.97 7.52 14.62
CA MET A 409 -3.81 6.71 14.21
C MET A 409 -4.21 5.24 13.98
N GLY A 410 -5.50 4.96 13.82
CA GLY A 410 -6.02 3.63 13.61
C GLY A 410 -5.38 2.97 12.39
N GLN A 411 -4.94 1.72 12.54
CA GLN A 411 -4.34 0.91 11.47
C GLN A 411 -3.09 1.55 10.81
N MET A 412 -2.45 2.56 11.43
CA MET A 412 -1.38 3.34 10.80
C MET A 412 -0.23 2.47 10.26
N PHE A 413 0.17 1.44 10.99
CA PHE A 413 1.24 0.49 10.63
C PHE A 413 0.74 -0.96 10.53
N GLU A 414 -0.57 -1.18 10.32
CA GLU A 414 -1.11 -2.53 10.14
C GLU A 414 -0.39 -3.24 8.99
N ASN A 415 0.18 -4.42 9.24
CA ASN A 415 0.99 -5.22 8.32
C ASN A 415 2.22 -4.51 7.72
N ALA A 416 2.71 -3.43 8.35
CA ALA A 416 4.01 -2.85 8.03
C ALA A 416 5.13 -3.75 8.62
N THR A 417 5.34 -4.91 8.01
CA THR A 417 6.13 -6.02 8.59
C THR A 417 7.57 -5.66 8.93
N ALA A 418 8.18 -4.71 8.23
CA ALA A 418 9.55 -4.25 8.48
C ALA A 418 9.65 -3.16 9.58
N PHE A 419 8.54 -2.55 9.98
CA PHE A 419 8.56 -1.36 10.83
C PHE A 419 8.98 -1.69 12.27
N ASN A 420 10.05 -1.05 12.74
CA ASN A 420 10.54 -1.18 14.11
C ASN A 420 11.34 0.05 14.60
N GLN A 421 10.92 1.26 14.22
CA GLN A 421 11.63 2.49 14.61
C GLN A 421 11.15 3.03 15.95
N ASP A 422 12.05 3.69 16.69
CA ASP A 422 11.71 4.31 17.98
C ASP A 422 10.68 5.44 17.79
N VAL A 423 9.56 5.31 18.51
CA VAL A 423 8.40 6.22 18.56
C VAL A 423 8.03 6.61 19.99
N ASN A 424 8.93 6.40 20.96
CA ASN A 424 8.62 6.54 22.39
C ASN A 424 8.15 7.94 22.82
N ASN A 425 8.54 9.00 22.12
CA ASN A 425 8.27 10.38 22.49
C ASN A 425 7.08 11.00 21.73
N TRP A 426 6.33 10.19 20.99
CA TRP A 426 5.12 10.63 20.30
C TRP A 426 4.07 11.13 21.29
N ASP A 427 3.60 12.35 21.08
CA ASP A 427 2.48 12.90 21.83
C ASP A 427 1.16 12.34 21.27
N VAL A 428 0.68 11.27 21.90
CA VAL A 428 -0.60 10.62 21.59
C VAL A 428 -1.73 11.07 22.52
N SER A 429 -1.53 12.16 23.29
CA SER A 429 -2.47 12.56 24.33
C SER A 429 -3.85 12.96 23.80
N ASN A 430 -3.95 13.39 22.54
CA ASN A 430 -5.22 13.75 21.89
C ASN A 430 -5.77 12.68 20.93
N VAL A 431 -5.11 11.52 20.83
CA VAL A 431 -5.52 10.45 19.90
C VAL A 431 -6.69 9.66 20.48
N SER A 432 -7.78 9.57 19.73
CA SER A 432 -8.99 8.80 20.06
C SER A 432 -8.95 7.37 19.53
N TYR A 433 -8.31 7.16 18.37
CA TYR A 433 -8.29 5.88 17.66
C TYR A 433 -6.84 5.39 17.48
N ILE A 434 -6.49 4.30 18.17
CA ILE A 434 -5.22 3.57 17.99
C ILE A 434 -5.48 2.08 17.73
N GLU A 435 -6.71 1.70 17.40
CA GLU A 435 -7.03 0.31 17.08
C GLU A 435 -6.18 -0.19 15.91
N TYR A 436 -5.69 -1.41 16.05
CA TYR A 436 -4.85 -2.06 15.05
C TYR A 436 -3.60 -1.28 14.60
N MET A 437 -3.16 -0.27 15.35
CA MET A 437 -2.08 0.62 14.90
C MET A 437 -0.84 -0.15 14.46
N PHE A 438 -0.44 -1.23 15.17
CA PHE A 438 0.69 -2.08 14.81
C PHE A 438 0.28 -3.53 14.49
N TYR A 439 -0.99 -3.78 14.20
CA TYR A 439 -1.48 -5.14 13.96
C TYR A 439 -0.69 -5.83 12.84
N GLY A 440 -0.07 -6.97 13.09
CA GLY A 440 0.74 -7.67 12.08
C GLY A 440 2.05 -6.96 11.69
N ALA A 441 2.48 -5.91 12.40
CA ALA A 441 3.82 -5.33 12.26
C ALA A 441 4.84 -6.28 12.90
N THR A 442 5.19 -7.34 12.18
CA THR A 442 5.87 -8.54 12.71
C THR A 442 7.23 -8.28 13.36
N LEU A 443 7.91 -7.17 13.07
CA LEU A 443 9.19 -6.81 13.69
C LEU A 443 9.08 -5.74 14.78
N PHE A 444 7.89 -5.18 15.01
CA PHE A 444 7.70 -4.08 15.95
C PHE A 444 7.95 -4.54 17.39
N ASN A 445 8.92 -3.91 18.06
CA ASN A 445 9.32 -4.21 19.44
C ASN A 445 9.91 -2.95 20.11
N GLN A 446 9.11 -1.90 20.22
CA GLN A 446 9.53 -0.62 20.81
C GLN A 446 8.89 -0.39 22.17
N ASN A 447 9.54 0.44 22.99
CA ASN A 447 9.04 0.81 24.30
C ASN A 447 7.98 1.94 24.18
N LEU A 448 6.74 1.63 24.53
CA LEU A 448 5.59 2.56 24.47
C LEU A 448 5.08 3.01 25.84
N SER A 449 5.83 2.75 26.91
CA SER A 449 5.44 3.06 28.30
C SER A 449 5.22 4.56 28.58
N THR A 450 5.85 5.42 27.78
CA THR A 450 5.77 6.87 27.88
C THR A 450 4.52 7.46 27.24
N TRP A 451 3.85 6.71 26.36
CA TRP A 451 2.63 7.17 25.69
C TRP A 451 1.51 7.46 26.70
N ASN A 452 0.65 8.42 26.36
CA ASN A 452 -0.47 8.85 27.18
C ASN A 452 -1.80 8.62 26.45
N PRO A 453 -2.43 7.44 26.56
CA PRO A 453 -3.65 7.11 25.82
C PRO A 453 -4.94 7.55 26.56
N THR A 454 -4.89 8.59 27.41
CA THR A 454 -6.05 9.02 28.22
C THR A 454 -7.30 9.35 27.40
N ASN A 455 -7.14 9.81 26.16
CA ASN A 455 -8.24 10.13 25.25
C ASN A 455 -8.60 8.99 24.28
N ALA A 456 -7.89 7.86 24.31
CA ALA A 456 -8.16 6.74 23.42
C ALA A 456 -9.51 6.11 23.78
N SER A 457 -10.40 6.00 22.79
CA SER A 457 -11.69 5.32 22.87
C SER A 457 -11.73 3.99 22.10
N ALA A 458 -10.69 3.70 21.31
CA ALA A 458 -10.53 2.42 20.61
C ALA A 458 -9.06 1.98 20.63
N VAL A 459 -8.79 0.82 21.23
CA VAL A 459 -7.44 0.28 21.43
C VAL A 459 -7.32 -1.21 21.05
N TRP A 460 -8.37 -1.79 20.50
CA TRP A 460 -8.42 -3.23 20.17
C TRP A 460 -7.42 -3.58 19.06
N GLY A 461 -6.78 -4.74 19.16
CA GLY A 461 -5.79 -5.19 18.19
C GLY A 461 -4.48 -4.40 18.13
N PHE A 462 -4.25 -3.45 19.05
CA PHE A 462 -3.16 -2.46 19.00
C PHE A 462 -1.78 -3.07 18.71
N LEU A 463 -1.40 -4.13 19.42
CA LEU A 463 -0.12 -4.84 19.27
C LEU A 463 -0.26 -6.31 18.86
N SER A 464 -1.44 -6.72 18.42
CA SER A 464 -1.66 -8.11 18.00
C SER A 464 -0.76 -8.46 16.82
N GLY A 465 -0.04 -9.58 16.89
CA GLY A 465 0.92 -9.97 15.84
C GLY A 465 2.22 -9.15 15.78
N CYS A 466 2.56 -8.36 16.80
CA CYS A 466 3.87 -7.69 16.95
C CYS A 466 4.92 -8.57 17.64
N ALA A 467 6.22 -8.36 17.36
CA ALA A 467 7.33 -9.00 18.08
C ALA A 467 7.65 -8.31 19.43
N THR A 468 6.65 -7.71 20.06
CA THR A 468 6.80 -6.96 21.32
C THR A 468 7.27 -7.88 22.44
N SER A 469 8.51 -7.68 22.87
CA SER A 469 9.15 -8.43 23.95
C SER A 469 8.43 -8.27 25.29
N ILE A 470 8.61 -9.24 26.19
CA ILE A 470 8.10 -9.19 27.57
C ILE A 470 8.53 -7.89 28.26
N THR A 471 9.78 -7.46 28.08
CA THR A 471 10.29 -6.21 28.66
C THR A 471 9.50 -4.99 28.20
N ASN A 472 9.22 -4.88 26.90
CA ASN A 472 8.50 -3.72 26.35
C ASN A 472 7.00 -3.78 26.67
N TYR A 473 6.39 -4.97 26.67
CA TYR A 473 4.99 -5.11 27.05
C TYR A 473 4.78 -4.89 28.55
N ASP A 474 5.67 -5.39 29.41
CA ASP A 474 5.67 -5.08 30.84
C ASP A 474 5.81 -3.58 31.08
N ALA A 475 6.71 -2.91 30.36
CA ALA A 475 6.88 -1.46 30.46
C ALA A 475 5.59 -0.73 30.05
N LEU A 476 4.93 -1.14 28.95
CA LEU A 476 3.66 -0.58 28.51
C LEU A 476 2.59 -0.71 29.60
N LEU A 477 2.35 -1.93 30.10
CA LEU A 477 1.34 -2.18 31.14
C LEU A 477 1.60 -1.33 32.38
N ASN A 478 2.85 -1.32 32.86
CA ASN A 478 3.26 -0.54 34.02
C ASN A 478 3.11 0.97 33.81
N GLY A 479 3.40 1.48 32.60
CA GLY A 479 3.27 2.90 32.29
C GLY A 479 1.81 3.33 32.16
N TRP A 480 1.01 2.54 31.44
CA TRP A 480 -0.40 2.84 31.17
C TRP A 480 -1.27 2.72 32.42
N SER A 481 -0.95 1.80 33.35
CA SER A 481 -1.68 1.68 34.61
C SER A 481 -1.51 2.89 35.54
N GLN A 482 -0.58 3.82 35.25
CA GLN A 482 -0.39 5.07 35.98
C GLN A 482 -1.10 6.27 35.33
N ARG A 483 -1.81 6.06 34.22
CA ARG A 483 -2.56 7.09 33.49
C ARG A 483 -4.03 7.04 33.88
N THR A 484 -4.76 8.13 33.64
CA THR A 484 -6.23 8.11 33.71
C THR A 484 -6.74 7.60 32.37
N LEU A 485 -7.25 6.37 32.32
CA LEU A 485 -7.72 5.74 31.09
C LEU A 485 -9.24 5.91 30.93
N GLN A 486 -9.75 5.83 29.70
CA GLN A 486 -11.19 5.69 29.45
C GLN A 486 -11.69 4.34 29.94
N GLU A 487 -12.96 4.24 30.34
CA GLU A 487 -13.52 2.98 30.84
C GLU A 487 -14.06 2.08 29.73
N GLY A 488 -14.10 0.77 29.97
CA GLY A 488 -14.87 -0.18 29.14
C GLY A 488 -14.24 -0.52 27.78
N LEU A 489 -12.93 -0.30 27.61
CA LEU A 489 -12.27 -0.56 26.32
C LEU A 489 -11.90 -2.03 26.14
N TYR A 490 -11.91 -2.47 24.89
CA TYR A 490 -11.40 -3.78 24.49
C TYR A 490 -9.95 -3.66 24.06
N PHE A 491 -9.04 -4.37 24.73
CA PHE A 491 -7.61 -4.39 24.46
C PHE A 491 -7.17 -5.81 24.12
N SER A 492 -7.46 -6.23 22.89
CA SER A 492 -7.06 -7.53 22.35
C SER A 492 -5.62 -7.48 21.81
N ASN A 493 -4.66 -7.94 22.62
CA ASN A 493 -3.25 -8.03 22.23
C ASN A 493 -2.83 -9.49 22.15
N MET A 494 -3.32 -10.13 21.10
CA MET A 494 -3.11 -11.55 20.89
C MET A 494 -1.63 -11.86 20.69
N GLY A 495 -1.16 -12.83 21.47
CA GLY A 495 0.20 -13.33 21.40
C GLY A 495 1.17 -12.71 22.38
N LEU A 496 0.81 -11.62 23.06
CA LEU A 496 1.76 -10.96 23.94
C LEU A 496 1.94 -11.74 25.26
N VAL A 497 3.17 -11.71 25.75
CA VAL A 497 3.53 -12.32 27.03
C VAL A 497 3.98 -11.22 27.98
N TYR A 498 3.45 -11.23 29.20
CA TYR A 498 3.88 -10.34 30.28
C TYR A 498 4.40 -11.14 31.48
N SER A 499 5.27 -10.55 32.29
CA SER A 499 5.84 -11.23 33.46
C SER A 499 5.02 -10.95 34.74
N SER A 500 5.35 -11.66 35.82
CA SER A 500 4.82 -11.33 37.14
C SER A 500 5.14 -9.92 37.64
N ALA A 501 6.10 -9.22 37.03
CA ALA A 501 6.42 -7.84 37.42
C ALA A 501 5.31 -6.84 37.03
N SER A 502 4.54 -7.12 35.98
CA SER A 502 3.49 -6.22 35.46
C SER A 502 2.07 -6.70 35.79
N SER A 503 1.91 -7.82 36.52
CA SER A 503 0.59 -8.39 36.82
C SER A 503 -0.31 -7.46 37.62
N THR A 504 0.26 -6.71 38.56
CA THR A 504 -0.48 -5.69 39.32
C THR A 504 -0.95 -4.56 38.41
N ALA A 505 -0.10 -4.10 37.48
CA ALA A 505 -0.44 -3.04 36.55
C ALA A 505 -1.55 -3.46 35.57
N ARG A 506 -1.45 -4.66 34.99
CA ARG A 506 -2.52 -5.24 34.16
C ARG A 506 -3.83 -5.35 34.92
N HIS A 507 -3.80 -5.90 36.13
CA HIS A 507 -4.99 -6.06 36.96
C HIS A 507 -5.64 -4.73 37.32
N LEU A 508 -4.84 -3.68 37.58
CA LEU A 508 -5.34 -2.31 37.79
C LEU A 508 -6.08 -1.79 36.56
N ILE A 509 -5.55 -2.01 35.35
CA ILE A 509 -6.20 -1.59 34.10
C ILE A 509 -7.57 -2.28 33.96
N GLU A 510 -7.63 -3.60 34.16
CA GLU A 510 -8.89 -4.37 34.07
C GLU A 510 -9.92 -3.94 35.10
N THR A 511 -9.52 -3.77 36.36
CA THR A 511 -10.47 -3.57 37.47
C THR A 511 -10.83 -2.12 37.70
N SER A 512 -9.88 -1.18 37.52
CA SER A 512 -10.10 0.24 37.80
C SER A 512 -10.72 0.97 36.63
N TYR A 513 -10.49 0.48 35.40
CA TYR A 513 -11.03 1.07 34.17
C TYR A 513 -11.98 0.12 33.42
N ASN A 514 -12.28 -1.06 33.96
CA ASN A 514 -13.18 -2.03 33.32
C ASN A 514 -12.75 -2.40 31.88
N TRP A 515 -11.45 -2.45 31.62
CA TRP A 515 -10.94 -2.90 30.32
C TRP A 515 -11.08 -4.40 30.19
N ASN A 516 -11.48 -4.85 29.00
CA ASN A 516 -11.39 -6.26 28.62
C ASN A 516 -10.04 -6.51 27.93
N ILE A 517 -9.07 -7.03 28.68
CA ILE A 517 -7.74 -7.38 28.16
C ILE A 517 -7.72 -8.87 27.80
N GLU A 518 -7.56 -9.16 26.51
CA GLU A 518 -7.58 -10.53 25.99
C GLU A 518 -6.39 -10.83 25.09
N GLY A 519 -6.04 -12.12 25.00
CA GLY A 519 -5.01 -12.62 24.10
C GLY A 519 -3.57 -12.51 24.62
N ASP A 520 -3.36 -11.85 25.76
CA ASP A 520 -2.09 -11.84 26.48
C ASP A 520 -1.98 -12.93 27.55
N ILE A 521 -0.76 -13.35 27.89
CA ILE A 521 -0.51 -14.44 28.85
C ILE A 521 0.57 -14.03 29.86
N GLN A 522 0.30 -14.28 31.15
CA GLN A 522 1.32 -14.16 32.19
C GLN A 522 2.28 -15.35 32.16
N THR A 523 3.58 -15.09 32.15
CA THR A 523 4.60 -16.12 32.39
C THR A 523 5.22 -16.02 33.79
N SER A 524 5.50 -17.17 34.39
CA SER A 524 6.27 -17.32 35.63
C SER A 524 7.78 -17.54 35.39
N VAL A 525 8.20 -17.66 34.13
CA VAL A 525 9.59 -17.91 33.70
C VAL A 525 9.97 -16.94 32.60
N ASN A 526 11.11 -16.27 32.75
CA ASN A 526 11.67 -15.35 31.77
C ASN A 526 13.15 -15.70 31.49
N PRO A 527 13.55 -15.95 30.22
CA PRO A 527 12.69 -16.12 29.04
C PRO A 527 11.95 -17.47 29.04
N ILE A 528 10.87 -17.60 28.25
CA ILE A 528 10.14 -18.87 28.06
C ILE A 528 11.07 -19.84 27.28
N PRO A 529 11.46 -21.00 27.84
CA PRO A 529 12.20 -22.02 27.10
C PRO A 529 11.40 -22.56 25.90
N THR A 530 12.07 -23.02 24.84
CA THR A 530 11.43 -23.88 23.82
C THR A 530 10.76 -25.09 24.48
N ASN A 531 9.59 -25.50 23.99
CA ASN A 531 8.79 -26.61 24.54
C ASN A 531 8.22 -26.35 25.95
N THR A 532 8.02 -25.08 26.32
CA THR A 532 7.20 -24.76 27.49
C THR A 532 5.74 -24.95 27.13
N ASN A 533 5.02 -25.74 27.92
CA ASN A 533 3.57 -25.81 27.84
C ASN A 533 3.00 -24.43 28.14
N ILE A 534 2.44 -23.78 27.12
CA ILE A 534 1.76 -22.50 27.29
C ILE A 534 0.27 -22.78 27.49
N THR A 535 -0.33 -22.09 28.45
CA THR A 535 -1.77 -22.08 28.67
C THR A 535 -2.36 -20.87 27.93
N PHE A 536 -3.21 -21.12 26.95
CA PHE A 536 -3.98 -20.08 26.26
C PHE A 536 -5.39 -20.03 26.82
N THR A 537 -5.82 -18.83 27.16
CA THR A 537 -7.19 -18.57 27.60
C THR A 537 -7.84 -17.67 26.54
N ILE A 538 -8.85 -18.19 25.83
CA ILE A 538 -9.75 -17.37 25.00
C ILE A 538 -11.01 -17.12 25.83
N THR A 539 -11.26 -15.88 26.18
CA THR A 539 -12.46 -15.45 26.92
C THR A 539 -13.48 -14.86 25.95
N GLY A 540 -14.77 -15.12 26.19
CA GLY A 540 -15.87 -14.52 25.43
C GLY A 540 -16.47 -15.42 24.37
N ASN A 541 -17.63 -15.01 23.85
CA ASN A 541 -18.34 -15.72 22.78
C ASN A 541 -18.09 -15.12 21.40
N GLN A 542 -17.22 -14.11 21.27
CA GLN A 542 -16.83 -13.48 20.01
C GLN A 542 -15.33 -13.68 19.77
N ASN A 543 -14.94 -13.99 18.54
CA ASN A 543 -13.54 -14.01 18.12
C ASN A 543 -13.04 -12.62 17.69
N ALA A 544 -11.76 -12.52 17.33
CA ALA A 544 -11.07 -11.29 16.94
C ALA A 544 -11.70 -10.52 15.75
N MET A 545 -12.65 -11.12 15.02
CA MET A 545 -13.37 -10.50 13.89
C MET A 545 -14.85 -10.20 14.18
N GLY A 546 -15.32 -10.44 15.42
CA GLY A 546 -16.72 -10.23 15.81
C GLY A 546 -17.66 -11.40 15.50
N ASP A 547 -17.13 -12.54 15.03
CA ASP A 547 -17.92 -13.74 14.77
C ASP A 547 -18.08 -14.59 16.03
N TYR A 548 -19.24 -15.24 16.17
CA TYR A 548 -19.60 -15.96 17.40
C TYR A 548 -19.03 -17.39 17.43
N LEU A 549 -18.34 -17.76 18.53
CA LEU A 549 -17.99 -19.14 18.82
C LEU A 549 -19.26 -19.94 19.17
N SER A 550 -19.45 -21.08 18.50
CA SER A 550 -20.64 -21.93 18.68
C SER A 550 -20.48 -22.89 19.86
N ALA A 551 -21.47 -22.89 20.76
CA ALA A 551 -21.54 -23.82 21.89
C ALA A 551 -21.63 -25.28 21.42
N GLY A 552 -20.90 -26.17 22.10
CA GLY A 552 -20.82 -27.59 21.75
C GLY A 552 -19.86 -27.92 20.60
N HIS A 553 -19.24 -26.92 19.97
CA HIS A 553 -18.21 -27.14 18.95
C HIS A 553 -16.85 -27.44 19.59
N THR A 554 -16.02 -28.14 18.83
CA THR A 554 -14.65 -28.52 19.20
C THR A 554 -13.67 -27.63 18.46
N TYR A 555 -12.78 -26.98 19.19
CA TYR A 555 -11.78 -26.06 18.64
C TYR A 555 -10.36 -26.57 18.90
N ARG A 556 -9.44 -26.20 18.01
CA ARG A 556 -8.01 -26.52 18.07
C ARG A 556 -7.19 -25.32 17.61
N LEU A 557 -6.02 -25.09 18.20
CA LEU A 557 -5.04 -24.17 17.65
C LEU A 557 -4.16 -24.89 16.61
N VAL A 558 -4.00 -24.27 15.44
CA VAL A 558 -3.14 -24.74 14.34
C VAL A 558 -2.15 -23.65 13.92
N ASP A 559 -1.03 -23.99 13.30
CA ASP A 559 -0.15 -23.00 12.64
C ASP A 559 -0.72 -22.55 11.27
N LEU A 560 -0.05 -21.62 10.58
CA LEU A 560 -0.45 -21.15 9.24
C LEU A 560 -0.45 -22.24 8.14
N SER A 561 0.20 -23.37 8.38
CA SER A 561 0.18 -24.54 7.50
C SER A 561 -0.91 -25.55 7.90
N ASN A 562 -1.82 -25.17 8.82
CA ASN A 562 -2.86 -25.99 9.43
C ASN A 562 -2.34 -27.18 10.26
N ASN A 563 -1.09 -27.15 10.75
CA ASN A 563 -0.59 -28.18 11.65
C ASN A 563 -1.09 -27.93 13.08
N PRO A 564 -1.64 -28.93 13.78
CA PRO A 564 -2.03 -28.82 15.19
C PRO A 564 -0.89 -28.38 16.10
N VAL A 565 -1.10 -27.31 16.89
CA VAL A 565 -0.19 -26.89 17.95
C VAL A 565 -0.77 -27.10 19.36
N SER A 566 -2.08 -27.39 19.46
CA SER A 566 -2.76 -27.73 20.72
C SER A 566 -3.61 -29.00 20.60
N GLY A 567 -4.07 -29.52 21.74
CA GLY A 567 -5.19 -30.47 21.77
C GLY A 567 -6.54 -29.81 21.45
N ASP A 568 -7.56 -30.63 21.30
CA ASP A 568 -8.95 -30.23 21.05
C ASP A 568 -9.66 -29.81 22.35
N ILE A 569 -10.41 -28.71 22.31
CA ILE A 569 -11.24 -28.23 23.42
C ILE A 569 -12.67 -28.05 22.94
N VAL A 570 -13.62 -28.60 23.71
CA VAL A 570 -15.05 -28.39 23.47
C VAL A 570 -15.51 -27.13 24.19
N LEU A 571 -16.19 -26.24 23.48
CA LEU A 571 -16.82 -25.06 24.08
C LEU A 571 -18.07 -25.49 24.86
N ASP A 572 -18.02 -25.44 26.19
CA ASP A 572 -19.19 -25.70 27.02
C ASP A 572 -20.17 -24.51 26.94
N GLY A 573 -21.42 -24.78 26.56
CA GLY A 573 -22.46 -23.78 26.30
C GLY A 573 -23.13 -23.21 27.55
N SER A 574 -22.52 -23.38 28.72
CA SER A 574 -23.19 -23.18 30.02
C SER A 574 -23.02 -21.77 30.63
N VAL A 575 -22.22 -20.88 30.04
CA VAL A 575 -21.94 -19.54 30.57
C VAL A 575 -22.03 -18.43 29.52
N ALA A 576 -22.43 -17.23 29.95
CA ALA A 576 -22.60 -16.05 29.08
C ALA A 576 -21.28 -15.57 28.43
N TYR A 577 -20.13 -15.98 28.99
CA TYR A 577 -18.79 -15.71 28.48
C TYR A 577 -17.97 -17.00 28.63
N PRO A 578 -18.05 -17.93 27.66
CA PRO A 578 -17.32 -19.18 27.76
C PRO A 578 -15.81 -18.91 27.64
N THR A 579 -15.03 -19.77 28.30
CA THR A 579 -13.57 -19.71 28.28
C THR A 579 -13.03 -20.98 27.65
N LEU A 580 -12.27 -20.87 26.55
CA LEU A 580 -11.48 -21.98 26.03
C LEU A 580 -10.09 -21.91 26.64
N ILE A 581 -9.69 -22.99 27.32
CA ILE A 581 -8.36 -23.11 27.92
C ILE A 581 -7.59 -24.19 27.16
N PHE A 582 -6.67 -23.78 26.29
CA PHE A 582 -5.73 -24.71 25.66
C PHE A 582 -4.51 -24.86 26.55
N THR A 583 -4.21 -26.08 26.96
CA THR A 583 -3.00 -26.38 27.73
C THR A 583 -2.01 -27.15 26.86
N ASN A 584 -0.72 -27.03 27.17
CA ASN A 584 0.35 -27.75 26.47
C ASN A 584 0.45 -27.41 24.98
N VAL A 585 0.28 -26.12 24.63
CA VAL A 585 0.50 -25.66 23.26
C VAL A 585 2.00 -25.66 22.98
N ASN A 586 2.41 -26.39 21.94
CA ASN A 586 3.81 -26.69 21.65
C ASN A 586 4.28 -26.07 20.34
N PHE A 587 5.51 -25.54 20.36
CA PHE A 587 6.18 -24.96 19.19
C PHE A 587 7.52 -25.64 19.00
N THR A 588 7.74 -26.16 17.79
CA THR A 588 8.95 -26.91 17.42
C THR A 588 10.09 -26.00 16.99
N THR A 589 9.79 -24.76 16.62
CA THR A 589 10.79 -23.72 16.36
C THR A 589 10.55 -22.52 17.27
N SER A 590 11.57 -21.72 17.46
CA SER A 590 11.44 -20.43 18.14
C SER A 590 11.02 -19.31 17.18
N GLY A 591 10.64 -18.16 17.71
CA GLY A 591 10.33 -16.96 16.94
C GLY A 591 8.83 -16.70 16.91
N SER A 592 8.42 -15.60 16.30
CA SER A 592 7.00 -15.23 16.19
C SER A 592 6.24 -16.28 15.38
N HIS A 593 5.18 -16.84 15.97
CA HIS A 593 4.34 -17.89 15.37
C HIS A 593 2.89 -17.48 15.31
N LEU A 594 2.37 -17.29 14.09
CA LEU A 594 0.95 -17.05 13.82
C LEU A 594 0.16 -18.35 13.95
N LEU A 595 -0.99 -18.30 14.63
CA LEU A 595 -1.87 -19.45 14.88
C LEU A 595 -3.27 -19.21 14.31
N ASN A 596 -4.01 -20.25 14.01
CA ASN A 596 -5.43 -20.16 13.67
C ASN A 596 -6.24 -21.01 14.64
N LEU A 597 -7.44 -20.54 14.99
CA LEU A 597 -8.40 -21.34 15.74
C LEU A 597 -9.25 -22.12 14.74
N TYR A 598 -9.01 -23.41 14.67
CA TYR A 598 -9.69 -24.33 13.79
C TYR A 598 -10.92 -24.92 14.48
N ASP A 599 -12.11 -24.69 13.91
CA ASP A 599 -13.33 -25.39 14.32
C ASP A 599 -13.34 -26.80 13.73
N VAL A 600 -12.97 -27.77 14.56
CA VAL A 600 -12.90 -29.19 14.20
C VAL A 600 -14.28 -29.74 13.84
N THR A 601 -15.35 -29.15 14.37
CA THR A 601 -16.73 -29.60 14.15
C THR A 601 -17.29 -29.17 12.79
N ASN A 602 -16.79 -28.08 12.18
CA ASN A 602 -17.27 -27.57 10.90
C ASN A 602 -16.15 -27.37 9.86
N SER A 603 -15.92 -28.41 9.04
CA SER A 603 -14.87 -28.46 8.00
C SER A 603 -15.04 -27.50 6.79
N GLN A 604 -16.12 -26.71 6.72
CA GLN A 604 -16.42 -25.81 5.60
C GLN A 604 -16.07 -24.34 5.87
N ASN A 605 -15.78 -23.95 7.11
CA ASN A 605 -15.29 -22.61 7.43
C ASN A 605 -13.78 -22.67 7.64
N ALA A 606 -13.04 -22.02 6.74
CA ALA A 606 -11.63 -21.69 6.99
C ALA A 606 -11.55 -20.98 8.35
N GLY A 607 -10.69 -21.51 9.22
CA GLY A 607 -10.56 -21.09 10.61
C GLY A 607 -10.45 -19.58 10.75
N TYR A 608 -11.01 -19.06 11.83
CA TYR A 608 -10.86 -17.66 12.19
C TYR A 608 -9.35 -17.37 12.36
N ASP A 609 -8.84 -16.37 11.66
CA ASP A 609 -7.43 -15.99 11.70
C ASP A 609 -7.14 -15.31 13.03
N PHE A 610 -6.19 -15.86 13.80
CA PHE A 610 -5.81 -15.30 15.08
C PHE A 610 -4.29 -15.02 15.14
N PRO A 611 -3.79 -13.81 14.81
CA PRO A 611 -2.36 -13.58 14.94
C PRO A 611 -1.91 -13.63 16.41
N TYR A 612 -1.37 -14.78 16.82
CA TYR A 612 -0.57 -14.93 18.03
C TYR A 612 0.90 -14.76 17.66
N ASN A 613 1.73 -14.37 18.63
CA ASN A 613 3.18 -14.21 18.47
C ASN A 613 3.84 -14.68 19.74
N ILE A 614 4.18 -15.95 19.84
CA ILE A 614 4.96 -16.41 20.98
C ILE A 614 6.41 -16.05 20.74
N ILE A 615 6.95 -15.12 21.53
CA ILE A 615 8.39 -14.88 21.56
C ILE A 615 9.04 -15.99 22.37
N VAL A 616 9.34 -17.09 21.69
CA VAL A 616 10.21 -18.14 22.21
C VAL A 616 11.64 -17.62 22.13
N SER A 617 12.35 -17.65 23.25
CA SER A 617 13.67 -17.03 23.43
C SER A 617 14.63 -17.31 22.28
N GLY A 618 15.33 -16.28 21.83
CA GLY A 618 16.29 -16.37 20.75
C GLY A 618 17.37 -17.42 21.01
N GLY A 619 17.32 -18.51 20.25
CA GLY A 619 18.37 -19.48 19.99
C GLY A 619 19.78 -19.04 20.36
N MET A 620 20.38 -19.82 21.26
CA MET A 620 21.69 -19.53 21.79
C MET A 620 22.78 -20.29 21.06
N ALA A 621 23.56 -19.66 20.16
CA ALA A 621 24.73 -20.29 19.54
C ALA A 621 25.88 -20.38 20.55
N CYS A 622 26.20 -21.58 21.06
CA CYS A 622 27.12 -21.75 22.19
C CYS A 622 27.90 -23.07 22.14
N PHE A 623 29.02 -23.09 22.86
CA PHE A 623 29.83 -24.28 23.13
C PHE A 623 29.43 -24.88 24.47
N LYS A 624 29.33 -26.21 24.58
CA LYS A 624 29.24 -26.86 25.89
C LYS A 624 30.59 -26.78 26.61
N GLU A 625 30.58 -26.63 27.94
CA GLU A 625 31.76 -26.79 28.80
C GLU A 625 32.59 -28.03 28.43
N GLY A 626 33.92 -27.84 28.37
CA GLY A 626 34.89 -28.82 27.91
C GLY A 626 35.25 -28.73 26.42
N SER A 627 34.52 -27.92 25.62
CA SER A 627 34.91 -27.64 24.24
C SER A 627 36.25 -26.89 24.21
N LYS A 628 37.20 -27.34 23.39
CA LYS A 628 38.54 -26.77 23.28
C LYS A 628 38.68 -25.87 22.06
N ILE A 629 39.16 -24.66 22.27
CA ILE A 629 39.37 -23.66 21.23
C ILE A 629 40.86 -23.58 20.91
N LEU A 630 41.21 -23.49 19.63
CA LEU A 630 42.60 -23.32 19.20
C LEU A 630 43.10 -21.90 19.50
N THR A 631 44.04 -21.79 20.42
CA THR A 631 44.73 -20.55 20.82
C THR A 631 46.20 -20.58 20.43
N MET A 632 46.93 -19.49 20.73
CA MET A 632 48.38 -19.42 20.54
C MET A 632 49.13 -20.48 21.38
N GLU A 633 48.53 -20.97 22.46
CA GLU A 633 49.09 -21.99 23.36
C GLU A 633 48.62 -23.41 23.03
N GLY A 634 47.86 -23.58 21.94
CA GLY A 634 47.26 -24.86 21.54
C GLY A 634 45.77 -24.92 21.86
N TYR A 635 45.22 -26.12 21.98
CA TYR A 635 43.79 -26.30 22.26
C TYR A 635 43.52 -26.17 23.77
N LEU A 636 42.84 -25.10 24.16
CA LEU A 636 42.46 -24.83 25.55
C LEU A 636 40.95 -24.99 25.77
N PRO A 637 40.50 -25.59 26.89
CA PRO A 637 39.08 -25.64 27.22
C PRO A 637 38.46 -24.24 27.34
N ILE A 638 37.26 -24.05 26.78
CA ILE A 638 36.63 -22.74 26.67
C ILE A 638 36.36 -22.09 28.03
N GLU A 639 36.11 -22.88 29.07
CA GLU A 639 35.93 -22.39 30.44
C GLU A 639 37.19 -21.78 31.06
N GLN A 640 38.37 -22.04 30.48
CA GLN A 640 39.65 -21.47 30.90
C GLN A 640 39.98 -20.16 30.18
N LEU A 641 39.33 -19.88 29.05
CA LEU A 641 39.59 -18.69 28.26
C LEU A 641 39.06 -17.42 28.94
N ARG A 642 39.79 -16.32 28.80
CA ARG A 642 39.47 -15.00 29.36
C ARG A 642 39.68 -13.90 28.33
N LYS A 643 39.23 -12.69 28.67
CA LYS A 643 39.45 -11.53 27.84
C LYS A 643 40.96 -11.32 27.62
N GLY A 644 41.34 -11.09 26.36
CA GLY A 644 42.73 -10.90 25.95
C GLY A 644 43.40 -12.15 25.37
N ASP A 645 42.91 -13.35 25.66
CA ASP A 645 43.47 -14.59 25.13
C ASP A 645 43.40 -14.62 23.60
N GLN A 646 44.45 -15.11 22.95
CA GLN A 646 44.63 -15.08 21.50
C GLN A 646 44.07 -16.35 20.85
N VAL A 647 42.95 -16.23 20.13
CA VAL A 647 42.29 -17.33 19.41
C VAL A 647 42.67 -17.31 17.93
N LEU A 648 42.99 -18.47 17.34
CA LEU A 648 43.27 -18.57 15.91
C LEU A 648 41.98 -18.47 15.10
N THR A 649 41.93 -17.48 14.22
CA THR A 649 40.84 -17.31 13.24
C THR A 649 41.22 -17.90 11.88
N SER A 650 40.21 -18.23 11.08
CA SER A 650 40.40 -18.91 9.80
C SER A 650 41.12 -18.07 8.74
N ARG A 651 40.94 -16.74 8.75
CA ARG A 651 41.51 -15.82 7.75
C ARG A 651 42.33 -14.66 8.31
N HIS A 652 42.23 -14.37 9.61
CA HIS A 652 42.74 -13.12 10.19
C HIS A 652 43.84 -13.33 11.23
N GLY A 653 44.47 -14.50 11.24
CA GLY A 653 45.49 -14.87 12.23
C GLY A 653 44.92 -14.94 13.64
N PHE A 654 45.75 -14.66 14.65
CA PHE A 654 45.31 -14.63 16.04
C PHE A 654 44.56 -13.33 16.36
N LYS A 655 43.44 -13.46 17.07
CA LYS A 655 42.63 -12.35 17.57
C LYS A 655 42.37 -12.52 19.06
N ALA A 656 42.51 -11.43 19.79
CA ALA A 656 42.19 -11.41 21.22
C ALA A 656 40.69 -11.61 21.43
N ILE A 657 40.31 -12.33 22.48
CA ILE A 657 38.94 -12.36 22.98
C ILE A 657 38.61 -10.99 23.57
N ASN A 658 37.55 -10.34 23.08
CA ASN A 658 37.03 -9.09 23.65
C ASN A 658 36.11 -9.37 24.83
N MET A 659 35.24 -10.38 24.68
CA MET A 659 34.25 -10.79 25.66
C MET A 659 34.07 -12.30 25.60
N ILE A 660 33.99 -12.95 26.75
CA ILE A 660 33.56 -14.34 26.90
C ILE A 660 32.51 -14.40 27.99
N GLY A 661 31.50 -15.24 27.80
CA GLY A 661 30.39 -15.36 28.73
C GLY A 661 30.00 -16.81 28.93
N LYS A 662 29.33 -17.06 30.05
CA LYS A 662 28.78 -18.37 30.39
C LYS A 662 27.34 -18.29 30.84
N ARG A 663 26.60 -19.37 30.63
CA ARG A 663 25.22 -19.55 31.08
C ARG A 663 24.96 -21.03 31.40
N VAL A 664 24.03 -21.31 32.31
CA VAL A 664 23.52 -22.66 32.52
C VAL A 664 22.22 -22.81 31.74
N ILE A 665 22.12 -23.86 30.93
CA ILE A 665 20.91 -24.24 30.20
C ILE A 665 20.34 -25.54 30.75
N ASP A 666 19.03 -25.72 30.62
CA ASP A 666 18.36 -27.00 30.83
C ASP A 666 18.22 -27.69 29.47
N HIS A 667 19.05 -28.71 29.23
CA HIS A 667 19.04 -29.44 27.97
C HIS A 667 18.00 -30.55 28.04
N VAL A 668 16.99 -30.42 27.19
CA VAL A 668 16.00 -31.45 26.92
C VAL A 668 16.42 -32.25 25.69
N VAL A 669 16.08 -33.53 25.66
CA VAL A 669 16.35 -34.40 24.51
C VAL A 669 15.08 -34.49 23.70
N SER A 670 15.11 -33.98 22.47
CA SER A 670 14.05 -34.12 21.49
C SER A 670 14.55 -34.94 20.29
N GLU A 671 13.68 -35.80 19.76
CA GLU A 671 13.94 -36.45 18.47
C GLU A 671 13.85 -35.46 17.30
N GLU A 672 13.12 -34.34 17.49
CA GLU A 672 13.06 -33.26 16.52
C GLU A 672 14.34 -32.41 16.56
N ARG A 673 14.87 -32.10 15.37
CA ARG A 673 16.12 -31.37 15.23
C ARG A 673 15.93 -29.85 15.40
N ILE A 674 15.74 -29.42 16.64
CA ILE A 674 15.47 -28.03 17.02
C ILE A 674 16.75 -27.28 17.41
N LYS A 675 16.68 -25.94 17.44
CA LYS A 675 17.87 -25.09 17.67
C LYS A 675 18.32 -24.99 19.13
N ASP A 676 17.42 -25.28 20.08
CA ASP A 676 17.56 -25.07 21.52
C ASP A 676 17.84 -26.39 22.26
N GLN A 677 18.65 -27.25 21.65
CA GLN A 677 19.20 -28.44 22.26
C GLN A 677 20.66 -28.63 21.82
N LEU A 678 21.41 -29.43 22.58
CA LEU A 678 22.79 -29.80 22.28
C LEU A 678 22.87 -30.92 21.25
N TYR A 679 23.85 -30.78 20.35
CA TYR A 679 24.21 -31.77 19.33
C TYR A 679 25.65 -32.20 19.52
N ILE A 680 25.91 -33.47 19.26
CA ILE A 680 27.24 -34.05 19.23
C ILE A 680 27.71 -34.17 17.78
N LEU A 681 28.91 -33.63 17.54
CA LEU A 681 29.67 -33.77 16.30
C LEU A 681 30.83 -34.70 16.61
N SER A 682 30.91 -35.83 15.89
CA SER A 682 31.89 -36.86 16.17
C SER A 682 32.95 -37.00 15.06
N PRO A 683 34.20 -37.38 15.39
CA PRO A 683 35.26 -37.61 14.40
C PRO A 683 34.89 -38.60 13.28
N SER A 684 33.95 -39.51 13.52
CA SER A 684 33.45 -40.47 12.52
C SER A 684 32.66 -39.81 11.37
N LYS A 685 32.13 -38.60 11.59
CA LYS A 685 31.36 -37.81 10.62
C LYS A 685 32.05 -36.51 10.22
N TYR A 686 33.00 -36.04 11.03
CA TYR A 686 33.83 -34.85 10.82
C TYR A 686 35.30 -35.21 10.99
N PRO A 687 36.01 -35.58 9.91
CA PRO A 687 37.40 -36.05 9.98
C PRO A 687 38.39 -35.03 10.59
N GLU A 688 38.02 -33.74 10.61
CA GLU A 688 38.81 -32.65 11.18
C GLU A 688 38.76 -32.60 12.72
N LEU A 689 37.75 -33.22 13.34
CA LEU A 689 37.61 -33.27 14.79
C LEU A 689 38.65 -34.19 15.42
N LYS A 690 39.28 -33.70 16.49
CA LYS A 690 40.22 -34.46 17.33
C LYS A 690 39.50 -35.23 18.44
N GLU A 691 38.34 -34.74 18.86
CA GLU A 691 37.46 -35.34 19.86
C GLU A 691 36.02 -34.83 19.63
N ASP A 692 35.03 -35.45 20.25
CA ASP A 692 33.63 -35.02 20.11
C ASP A 692 33.46 -33.55 20.49
N LEU A 693 32.77 -32.80 19.63
CA LEU A 693 32.38 -31.42 19.88
C LEU A 693 30.89 -31.36 20.20
N ILE A 694 30.52 -30.66 21.26
CA ILE A 694 29.12 -30.50 21.66
C ILE A 694 28.74 -29.02 21.62
N ILE A 695 27.82 -28.67 20.73
CA ILE A 695 27.34 -27.30 20.51
C ILE A 695 25.82 -27.27 20.46
N THR A 696 25.24 -26.09 20.62
CA THR A 696 23.78 -25.90 20.49
C THR A 696 23.34 -25.95 19.03
N GLY A 697 22.05 -26.22 18.78
CA GLY A 697 21.51 -26.45 17.44
C GLY A 697 21.62 -25.27 16.46
N CYS A 698 21.53 -24.03 16.94
CA CYS A 698 21.76 -22.84 16.11
C CYS A 698 23.24 -22.44 15.95
N HIS A 699 24.16 -23.12 16.62
CA HIS A 699 25.59 -22.91 16.40
C HIS A 699 25.99 -23.65 15.13
N SER A 700 26.67 -22.94 14.24
CA SER A 700 26.91 -23.38 12.88
C SER A 700 28.33 -23.89 12.66
N VAL A 701 28.41 -24.88 11.78
CA VAL A 701 29.65 -25.33 11.16
C VAL A 701 29.86 -24.49 9.91
N LEU A 702 31.11 -24.06 9.67
CA LEU A 702 31.44 -23.25 8.51
C LEU A 702 31.78 -24.12 7.31
N ILE A 703 30.94 -24.04 6.26
CA ILE A 703 31.01 -24.89 5.08
C ILE A 703 31.18 -24.08 3.79
N ASP A 704 31.65 -24.71 2.71
CA ASP A 704 31.85 -24.05 1.41
C ASP A 704 30.58 -24.00 0.56
N HIS A 705 29.69 -24.98 0.69
CA HIS A 705 28.43 -25.08 -0.06
C HIS A 705 27.41 -25.88 0.74
N PHE A 706 26.13 -25.49 0.65
CA PHE A 706 25.00 -26.25 1.20
C PHE A 706 24.69 -27.50 0.35
N GLU A 707 24.25 -28.57 1.00
CA GLU A 707 23.54 -29.67 0.35
C GLU A 707 22.07 -29.30 0.06
N GLU A 708 21.37 -30.12 -0.72
CA GLU A 708 19.99 -29.86 -1.15
C GLU A 708 19.03 -29.72 0.05
N GLY A 709 18.32 -28.58 0.11
CA GLY A 709 17.38 -28.25 1.18
C GLY A 709 18.00 -27.69 2.47
N GLU A 710 19.33 -27.69 2.62
CA GLU A 710 19.98 -27.11 3.81
C GLU A 710 19.94 -25.59 3.81
N LYS A 711 20.01 -24.95 2.64
CA LYS A 711 20.01 -23.49 2.48
C LYS A 711 18.69 -22.88 2.94
N GLU A 712 17.57 -23.46 2.53
CA GLU A 712 16.23 -23.00 2.90
C GLU A 712 15.99 -23.19 4.40
N LYS A 713 16.35 -24.36 4.94
CA LYS A 713 16.26 -24.64 6.38
C LYS A 713 17.16 -23.72 7.21
N THR A 714 18.36 -23.43 6.74
CA THR A 714 19.28 -22.49 7.39
C THR A 714 18.71 -21.09 7.45
N ALA A 715 18.12 -20.60 6.35
CA ALA A 715 17.47 -19.29 6.31
C ALA A 715 16.29 -19.21 7.29
N ILE A 716 15.52 -20.29 7.46
CA ILE A 716 14.45 -20.38 8.46
C ILE A 716 15.00 -20.33 9.88
N ILE A 717 16.08 -21.06 10.17
CA ILE A 717 16.63 -21.18 11.54
C ILE A 717 17.38 -19.92 11.98
N LEU A 718 18.16 -19.31 11.09
CA LEU A 718 19.00 -18.14 11.42
C LEU A 718 18.35 -16.81 11.03
N GLY A 719 17.30 -16.82 10.21
CA GLY A 719 16.65 -15.63 9.64
C GLY A 719 17.28 -15.13 8.33
N ALA A 720 18.46 -15.63 7.95
CA ALA A 720 19.11 -15.38 6.67
C ALA A 720 20.23 -16.41 6.41
N ASN A 721 20.74 -16.44 5.18
CA ASN A 721 21.93 -17.21 4.83
C ASN A 721 23.20 -16.40 5.13
N TYR A 722 23.71 -16.53 6.35
CA TYR A 722 24.90 -15.80 6.79
C TYR A 722 26.21 -16.44 6.30
N VAL A 723 27.22 -15.58 6.14
CA VAL A 723 28.58 -15.96 5.77
C VAL A 723 29.54 -15.45 6.85
N THR A 724 30.45 -16.31 7.29
CA THR A 724 31.58 -15.95 8.17
C THR A 724 32.87 -16.36 7.47
N ASP A 725 33.82 -15.42 7.35
CA ASP A 725 35.10 -15.68 6.70
C ASP A 725 34.94 -16.39 5.34
N GLY A 726 33.99 -15.91 4.53
CA GLY A 726 33.69 -16.43 3.20
C GLY A 726 33.18 -17.88 3.15
N LYS A 727 32.69 -18.42 4.27
CA LYS A 727 32.03 -19.73 4.38
C LYS A 727 30.61 -19.56 4.90
N TYR A 728 29.69 -20.39 4.41
CA TYR A 728 28.30 -20.39 4.86
C TYR A 728 28.19 -20.97 6.27
N ARG A 729 27.26 -20.43 7.06
CA ARG A 729 26.91 -20.95 8.38
C ARG A 729 25.84 -22.02 8.26
N LEU A 730 26.19 -23.29 8.48
CA LEU A 730 25.23 -24.40 8.55
C LEU A 730 24.94 -24.79 10.01
N PRO A 731 23.76 -24.48 10.57
CA PRO A 731 23.42 -24.78 11.96
C PRO A 731 23.51 -26.28 12.26
N ALA A 732 24.01 -26.64 13.45
CA ALA A 732 24.13 -28.02 13.88
C ALA A 732 22.80 -28.80 13.84
N CYS A 733 21.66 -28.13 14.06
CA CYS A 733 20.34 -28.77 13.95
C CYS A 733 19.93 -29.06 12.50
N VAL A 734 20.41 -28.29 11.52
CA VAL A 734 20.16 -28.53 10.09
C VAL A 734 21.09 -29.61 9.56
N ASP A 735 22.34 -29.59 10.01
CA ASP A 735 23.40 -30.50 9.55
C ASP A 735 23.13 -31.96 9.94
N GLN A 736 22.85 -32.79 8.94
CA GLN A 736 22.49 -34.20 9.12
C GLN A 736 23.64 -35.07 9.64
N ARG A 737 24.88 -34.56 9.62
CA ARG A 737 26.05 -35.28 10.14
C ARG A 737 26.11 -35.26 11.67
N THR A 738 25.42 -34.31 12.33
CA THR A 738 25.40 -34.24 13.80
C THR A 738 24.32 -35.14 14.38
N SER A 739 24.52 -35.63 15.60
CA SER A 739 23.53 -36.40 16.35
C SER A 739 23.03 -35.61 17.55
N VAL A 740 21.80 -35.86 18.02
CA VAL A 740 21.29 -35.23 19.25
C VAL A 740 22.14 -35.71 20.43
N TYR A 741 22.52 -34.80 21.32
CA TYR A 741 23.18 -35.17 22.57
C TYR A 741 22.15 -35.76 23.54
N ASP A 742 22.13 -37.08 23.67
CA ASP A 742 21.04 -37.87 24.27
C ASP A 742 20.94 -37.84 25.81
N LYS A 743 21.69 -36.96 26.47
CA LYS A 743 21.74 -36.87 27.94
C LYS A 743 21.03 -35.64 28.45
N LYS A 744 19.77 -35.78 28.89
CA LYS A 744 19.03 -34.72 29.58
C LYS A 744 19.79 -34.20 30.81
N GLY A 745 19.77 -32.89 31.05
CA GLY A 745 20.34 -32.31 32.27
C GLY A 745 20.69 -30.83 32.14
N LYS A 746 21.18 -30.25 33.23
CA LYS A 746 21.68 -28.88 33.22
C LYS A 746 23.14 -28.86 32.77
N TYR A 747 23.45 -28.00 31.80
CA TYR A 747 24.79 -27.86 31.26
C TYR A 747 25.24 -26.40 31.26
N THR A 748 26.50 -26.18 31.59
CA THR A 748 27.13 -24.89 31.38
C THR A 748 27.58 -24.77 29.93
N ILE A 749 27.18 -23.67 29.30
CA ILE A 749 27.56 -23.29 27.95
C ILE A 749 28.35 -21.99 27.97
N TYR A 750 29.22 -21.83 26.99
CA TYR A 750 30.11 -20.69 26.82
C TYR A 750 30.05 -20.17 25.39
N HIS A 751 30.25 -18.87 25.20
CA HIS A 751 30.54 -18.31 23.90
C HIS A 751 31.40 -17.04 24.01
N MET A 752 31.98 -16.61 22.89
CA MET A 752 32.98 -15.53 22.87
C MET A 752 32.83 -14.65 21.63
N ALA A 753 33.12 -13.37 21.82
CA ALA A 753 33.32 -12.39 20.76
C ALA A 753 34.79 -11.95 20.74
N LEU A 754 35.38 -11.88 19.55
CA LEU A 754 36.77 -11.47 19.37
C LEU A 754 36.88 -9.97 19.06
N GLU A 755 38.07 -9.41 19.27
CA GLU A 755 38.35 -8.01 18.98
C GLU A 755 38.16 -7.68 17.50
N HIS A 756 37.35 -6.64 17.26
CA HIS A 756 37.12 -6.07 15.94
C HIS A 756 36.54 -4.66 16.06
N ALA A 757 36.77 -3.81 15.05
CA ALA A 757 36.21 -2.46 15.01
C ALA A 757 34.68 -2.50 14.83
N ASP A 758 34.21 -3.32 13.89
CA ASP A 758 32.79 -3.60 13.70
C ASP A 758 32.23 -4.40 14.89
N TYR A 759 31.18 -3.86 15.50
CA TYR A 759 30.49 -4.40 16.67
C TYR A 759 29.66 -5.66 16.38
N TYR A 760 29.36 -5.92 15.10
CA TYR A 760 28.55 -7.03 14.61
C TYR A 760 29.39 -8.19 14.04
N MET A 761 30.71 -8.07 14.04
CA MET A 761 31.59 -9.02 13.37
C MET A 761 31.69 -10.37 14.12
N ASN A 762 31.69 -11.45 13.35
CA ASN A 762 32.01 -12.80 13.80
C ASN A 762 33.23 -13.32 13.03
N TYR A 763 33.93 -14.29 13.59
CA TYR A 763 35.08 -14.95 12.96
C TYR A 763 34.87 -16.45 12.87
N GLY A 764 35.52 -17.10 11.92
CA GLY A 764 35.64 -18.56 11.91
C GLY A 764 36.78 -18.97 12.83
N VAL A 765 36.53 -19.88 13.77
CA VAL A 765 37.51 -20.41 14.73
C VAL A 765 37.48 -21.94 14.77
N TYR A 766 38.55 -22.53 15.28
CA TYR A 766 38.68 -23.99 15.36
C TYR A 766 38.31 -24.51 16.76
N ALA A 767 37.17 -25.19 16.86
CA ALA A 767 36.69 -25.84 18.07
C ALA A 767 36.85 -27.36 17.95
N ASN A 768 37.63 -27.97 18.85
CA ASN A 768 38.03 -29.38 18.82
C ASN A 768 38.66 -29.85 17.49
N GLY A 769 39.03 -28.95 16.59
CA GLY A 769 39.52 -29.26 15.25
C GLY A 769 38.61 -28.78 14.12
N LEU A 770 37.31 -28.62 14.37
CA LEU A 770 36.33 -28.23 13.36
C LEU A 770 36.16 -26.71 13.28
N LEU A 771 35.93 -26.21 12.07
CA LEU A 771 35.72 -24.79 11.82
C LEU A 771 34.25 -24.40 12.07
N VAL A 772 34.05 -23.47 13.00
CA VAL A 772 32.73 -22.98 13.47
C VAL A 772 32.78 -21.46 13.65
N GLU A 773 31.63 -20.77 13.74
CA GLU A 773 31.66 -19.34 14.04
C GLU A 773 31.88 -18.98 15.52
N THR A 774 32.42 -17.79 15.75
CA THR A 774 32.21 -17.04 16.99
C THR A 774 30.94 -16.19 16.89
N THR A 775 30.67 -15.37 17.89
CA THR A 775 29.62 -14.35 17.85
C THR A 775 30.18 -12.93 17.87
N SER A 776 29.28 -11.96 17.82
CA SER A 776 29.58 -10.52 17.83
C SER A 776 29.57 -9.94 19.24
N LYS A 777 30.21 -8.78 19.41
CA LYS A 777 30.19 -8.02 20.67
C LYS A 777 28.77 -7.64 21.07
N ARG A 778 27.94 -7.28 20.07
CA ARG A 778 26.50 -7.03 20.27
C ARG A 778 25.80 -8.22 20.89
N TYR A 779 25.96 -9.39 20.29
CA TYR A 779 25.26 -10.58 20.77
C TYR A 779 25.65 -10.88 22.22
N MET A 780 26.95 -10.83 22.55
CA MET A 780 27.42 -11.03 23.92
C MET A 780 26.82 -10.03 24.91
N LYS A 781 26.72 -8.74 24.52
CA LYS A 781 26.29 -7.67 25.44
C LYS A 781 24.78 -7.50 25.55
N GLU A 782 24.04 -7.73 24.48
CA GLU A 782 22.64 -7.31 24.35
C GLU A 782 21.66 -8.48 24.18
N LEU A 783 22.11 -9.63 23.67
CA LEU A 783 21.20 -10.70 23.21
C LEU A 783 21.42 -12.04 23.92
N SER A 784 22.63 -12.31 24.42
CA SER A 784 23.01 -13.65 24.89
C SER A 784 22.49 -14.02 26.28
N GLU A 785 22.16 -13.01 27.10
CA GLU A 785 21.88 -13.15 28.55
C GLU A 785 23.00 -13.90 29.31
N MET A 786 24.21 -13.98 28.77
CA MET A 786 25.32 -14.66 29.41
C MET A 786 25.93 -13.80 30.51
N THR A 787 26.36 -14.46 31.59
CA THR A 787 27.23 -13.82 32.57
C THR A 787 28.63 -13.72 31.96
N LEU A 788 29.05 -12.49 31.65
CA LEU A 788 30.40 -12.23 31.17
C LEU A 788 31.43 -12.58 32.25
N ILE A 789 32.54 -13.18 31.82
CA ILE A 789 33.66 -13.52 32.70
C ILE A 789 34.87 -12.72 32.24
N GLU A 790 35.47 -11.99 33.18
CA GLU A 790 36.62 -11.10 32.94
C GLU A 790 37.93 -11.89 32.85
#